data_AF-A0A8C3H1R2-F1
#
_entry.id   AF-A0A8C3H1R2-F1
#
_cell.length_a   1.000
_cell.length_b   1.000
_cell.length_c   1.000
_cell.angle_alpha   90.00
_cell.angle_beta   90.00
_cell.angle_gamma   90.00
#
_symmetry.space_group_name_H-M   'P 1'
#
loop_
_entity.id
_entity.type
_entity.pdbx_description
1 polymer ?
#
loop_
_entity_poly.entity_id
_entity_poly.type
_entity_poly.pdbx_seq_one_letter_code
_entity_poly.pdbx_strand_id
1 'polypeptide(L)'
;MPAGCSPEQRESPCFSGSPRKWVQGRAELGTPHVPALTGLHPVLGLGILNSRSSLPPVARMLHRTIHLFRKELRLHDNPVLLAALESSEALYPVYILDRAFLTSSMHIGALRWHFLLQSLEDLHKNLGQLGSCLLVIQGEYETVLRDHVQQWNITQVTLDAEMEPFYKDMEANIRRLGAELGFEVLSLVGHSLYNTQRILDLNGGSPPLTYKRFLHILSLLGDPEVPVRNLTAEDFQRCRAPEPGLAECYRVPLPVDLKISSESLSPWRGGETEGLQRLEQHLTDQGWVTSFTKPRTIPNSLLPSTTGLSPYFSMGCLSVRTFFYRLSNIYAQAKHHSLPPLSLQGQLLWREFFYTVASATPNFTQMAGNPICLQISWYKDAERLHKWKTAQTGFPWIDAIMTQLRQEGWIHHLARHAVACFLTRGDLWISWEEGMKVFEELLLDADYSINAGNWMWLSASAFFHQYTRIFCPVRFGKRTDPQGNYIRKYLPILKNFPSKYIYEPWTASEEEQKQAGCIIGQDYPFPMVNHKEASDHNLQLMKQVREEQHRTAQLTRGERCCSTHVPCAVAHRLSPGTQGSGAWLWVLFQGAFPLWIPTSCTALVVTVKTLSQVGEQEFEPFLPSLSPWSILLPVAEILPKARSSPPAPTPQPQAGWVCLQGAEICAALPMPLVSQNILVCPWYHALP
;
A
#
# COMPACT_ATOMS: atom_id res chain seq x y z
N MET A 1 -23.56 58.47 -5.95
CA MET A 1 -23.50 59.44 -4.83
C MET A 1 -24.40 58.96 -3.71
N PRO A 2 -24.20 59.35 -2.43
CA PRO A 2 -23.01 59.96 -1.80
C PRO A 2 -22.17 58.90 -1.02
N ALA A 3 -20.85 59.00 -0.84
CA ALA A 3 -20.08 59.74 0.20
C ALA A 3 -20.33 59.25 1.65
N GLY A 4 -19.34 59.16 2.57
CA GLY A 4 -17.89 59.47 2.56
C GLY A 4 -17.23 58.87 3.84
N CYS A 5 -16.01 59.19 4.29
CA CYS A 5 -14.89 60.03 3.82
C CYS A 5 -13.57 59.67 4.58
N SER A 6 -12.51 60.48 4.45
CA SER A 6 -11.26 60.48 5.26
C SER A 6 -10.92 61.96 5.63
N PRO A 7 -9.83 62.36 6.34
CA PRO A 7 -8.74 61.61 7.00
C PRO A 7 -8.42 62.14 8.45
N GLU A 8 -7.12 62.22 8.82
CA GLU A 8 -6.41 62.76 10.02
C GLU A 8 -5.83 61.68 10.95
N GLN A 9 -4.51 61.54 11.21
CA GLN A 9 -3.39 62.46 11.54
C GLN A 9 -3.44 63.10 12.94
N ARG A 10 -2.43 62.78 13.77
CA ARG A 10 -1.88 63.60 14.89
C ARG A 10 -0.48 63.11 15.25
N GLU A 11 0.32 63.99 15.86
CA GLU A 11 1.77 63.84 16.03
C GLU A 11 2.22 63.76 17.50
N SER A 12 3.34 63.07 17.76
CA SER A 12 4.40 63.44 18.74
C SER A 12 4.04 63.50 20.26
N PRO A 13 5.02 63.66 21.18
CA PRO A 13 6.48 63.79 21.04
C PRO A 13 7.33 62.75 21.83
N CYS A 14 8.65 62.95 21.82
CA CYS A 14 9.68 62.06 22.37
C CYS A 14 9.81 62.06 23.91
N PHE A 15 10.50 61.05 24.46
CA PHE A 15 11.38 61.23 25.63
C PHE A 15 12.63 60.33 25.56
N SER A 16 13.70 60.74 26.25
CA SER A 16 15.06 60.18 26.14
C SER A 16 15.52 59.42 27.40
N GLY A 17 16.32 58.36 27.26
CA GLY A 17 17.01 57.75 28.42
C GLY A 17 18.01 56.63 28.12
N SER A 18 19.30 56.91 28.34
CA SER A 18 20.36 55.91 28.57
C SER A 18 21.44 56.54 29.45
N PRO A 19 21.96 55.84 30.49
CA PRO A 19 23.37 55.40 30.37
C PRO A 19 23.77 54.18 31.23
N ARG A 20 24.86 53.48 30.83
CA ARG A 20 26.15 53.36 31.58
C ARG A 20 27.18 52.45 30.87
N LYS A 21 28.45 52.56 31.27
CA LYS A 21 29.64 51.88 30.69
C LYS A 21 30.45 51.12 31.76
N TRP A 22 31.17 50.08 31.34
CA TRP A 22 32.52 49.62 31.78
C TRP A 22 33.13 48.90 30.54
N VAL A 23 34.35 49.09 29.99
CA VAL A 23 35.73 49.46 30.45
C VAL A 23 36.43 48.28 31.15
N GLN A 24 37.66 47.79 30.82
CA GLN A 24 38.84 48.22 30.00
C GLN A 24 39.41 46.99 29.19
N GLY A 25 40.49 46.93 28.36
CA GLY A 25 41.56 47.81 27.81
C GLY A 25 41.83 47.45 26.32
N ARG A 26 42.95 47.68 25.58
CA ARG A 26 44.37 48.14 25.75
C ARG A 26 45.41 47.12 26.29
N ALA A 27 46.67 47.04 25.80
CA ALA A 27 47.49 47.87 24.87
C ALA A 27 48.75 47.11 24.33
N GLU A 28 49.53 47.48 23.28
CA GLU A 28 49.31 48.37 22.11
C GLU A 28 50.13 47.89 20.83
N LEU A 29 51.45 48.20 20.61
CA LEU A 29 52.29 47.85 19.40
C LEU A 29 53.84 47.76 19.68
N GLY A 30 54.64 47.06 18.84
CA GLY A 30 56.14 47.19 18.85
C GLY A 30 56.98 46.27 17.93
N THR A 31 57.89 46.87 17.14
CA THR A 31 59.01 46.27 16.34
C THR A 31 60.13 47.33 16.20
N PRO A 32 61.38 47.06 15.73
CA PRO A 32 62.00 45.82 15.22
C PRO A 32 63.38 45.48 15.85
N HIS A 33 64.06 44.41 15.40
CA HIS A 33 65.52 44.41 15.10
C HIS A 33 65.99 43.10 14.41
N VAL A 34 67.09 43.17 13.66
CA VAL A 34 67.77 42.07 12.91
C VAL A 34 69.29 42.35 12.99
N PRO A 35 70.16 41.37 13.33
CA PRO A 35 71.02 40.75 12.29
C PRO A 35 71.50 39.28 12.51
N ALA A 36 71.29 38.47 11.47
CA ALA A 36 72.29 37.66 10.74
C ALA A 36 73.09 36.45 11.34
N LEU A 37 73.42 35.54 10.39
CA LEU A 37 74.52 34.56 10.30
C LEU A 37 74.37 33.09 10.82
N THR A 38 74.57 32.18 9.85
CA THR A 38 75.21 30.83 9.89
C THR A 38 74.65 29.69 10.76
N GLY A 39 74.48 28.50 10.16
CA GLY A 39 74.60 27.22 10.92
C GLY A 39 73.81 25.98 10.47
N LEU A 40 74.21 25.34 9.35
CA LEU A 40 74.12 23.88 9.06
C LEU A 40 72.77 23.09 9.09
N HIS A 41 72.65 22.15 8.15
CA HIS A 41 71.64 21.08 8.01
C HIS A 41 71.90 19.88 8.94
N PRO A 42 71.04 18.82 9.02
CA PRO A 42 69.65 18.65 8.53
C PRO A 42 68.68 18.08 9.60
N VAL A 43 67.41 17.79 9.23
CA VAL A 43 66.75 16.45 9.42
C VAL A 43 65.37 16.40 8.75
N LEU A 44 64.98 15.19 8.34
CA LEU A 44 63.75 14.72 7.67
C LEU A 44 62.42 15.43 8.01
N GLY A 45 61.61 15.71 6.98
CA GLY A 45 60.22 16.16 7.15
C GLY A 45 59.53 16.67 5.87
N LEU A 46 59.31 15.82 4.86
CA LEU A 46 58.66 16.22 3.61
C LEU A 46 57.13 16.32 3.77
N GLY A 47 56.70 17.45 4.35
CA GLY A 47 55.29 17.81 4.53
C GLY A 47 54.58 18.24 3.23
N ILE A 48 53.25 18.21 3.26
CA ILE A 48 52.38 18.50 2.11
C ILE A 48 52.45 20.00 1.74
N LEU A 49 52.79 20.31 0.49
CA LEU A 49 52.52 21.60 -0.15
C LEU A 49 51.71 21.39 -1.43
N ASN A 50 50.40 21.27 -1.27
CA ASN A 50 49.47 21.14 -2.38
C ASN A 50 49.06 22.56 -2.85
N SER A 51 49.70 23.07 -3.89
CA SER A 51 49.53 24.44 -4.40
C SER A 51 48.17 24.63 -5.07
N ARG A 52 47.15 24.96 -4.27
CA ARG A 52 45.83 25.38 -4.78
C ARG A 52 45.95 26.71 -5.53
N SER A 53 46.08 26.63 -6.86
CA SER A 53 45.74 27.72 -7.75
C SER A 53 44.26 28.06 -7.59
N SER A 54 43.97 29.24 -7.06
CA SER A 54 42.60 29.73 -6.92
C SER A 54 42.07 30.18 -8.27
N LEU A 55 41.53 29.24 -9.05
CA LEU A 55 40.62 29.58 -10.14
C LEU A 55 39.44 30.39 -9.57
N PRO A 56 38.97 31.42 -10.28
CA PRO A 56 37.77 32.16 -9.84
C PRO A 56 36.58 31.20 -9.77
N PRO A 57 35.61 31.43 -8.87
CA PRO A 57 34.39 30.64 -8.86
C PRO A 57 33.68 30.83 -10.20
N VAL A 58 33.59 29.75 -10.99
CA VAL A 58 32.71 29.72 -12.16
C VAL A 58 31.31 29.98 -11.65
N ALA A 59 30.70 31.09 -12.07
CA ALA A 59 29.32 31.39 -11.74
C ALA A 59 28.45 30.26 -12.32
N ARG A 60 27.96 29.37 -11.45
CA ARG A 60 27.07 28.28 -11.84
C ARG A 60 25.82 28.91 -12.42
N MET A 61 25.64 28.83 -13.74
CA MET A 61 24.44 29.30 -14.40
C MET A 61 23.25 28.58 -13.78
N LEU A 62 22.29 29.35 -13.29
CA LEU A 62 21.07 28.82 -12.70
C LEU A 62 20.17 28.33 -13.83
N HIS A 63 19.50 27.20 -13.62
CA HIS A 63 18.64 26.63 -14.65
C HIS A 63 17.31 27.40 -14.78
N ARG A 64 16.73 27.41 -15.98
CA ARG A 64 15.27 27.56 -16.13
C ARG A 64 14.67 26.17 -16.26
N THR A 65 13.66 25.88 -15.46
CA THR A 65 13.35 24.49 -15.12
C THR A 65 11.86 24.19 -15.18
N ILE A 66 11.49 23.10 -15.86
CA ILE A 66 10.17 22.48 -15.68
C ILE A 66 10.27 21.46 -14.54
N HIS A 67 9.34 21.49 -13.60
CA HIS A 67 9.08 20.36 -12.71
C HIS A 67 7.81 19.64 -13.16
N LEU A 68 7.97 18.41 -13.66
CA LEU A 68 6.89 17.59 -14.19
C LEU A 68 6.32 16.70 -13.09
N PHE A 69 5.22 17.15 -12.48
CA PHE A 69 4.43 16.33 -11.58
C PHE A 69 3.83 15.14 -12.32
N ARG A 70 3.93 13.93 -11.73
CA ARG A 70 3.32 12.70 -12.25
C ARG A 70 2.47 11.99 -11.20
N LYS A 71 3.09 11.57 -10.09
CA LYS A 71 2.39 11.09 -8.88
C LYS A 71 2.49 12.02 -7.70
N GLU A 72 3.65 12.62 -7.44
CA GLU A 72 3.96 13.26 -6.15
C GLU A 72 3.30 14.66 -6.03
N LEU A 73 1.96 14.67 -6.04
CA LEU A 73 1.10 15.86 -6.00
C LEU A 73 1.06 16.49 -4.61
N ARG A 74 2.22 16.91 -4.11
CA ARG A 74 2.44 17.51 -2.79
C ARG A 74 3.66 18.44 -2.79
N LEU A 75 3.72 19.33 -1.79
CA LEU A 75 4.86 20.20 -1.53
C LEU A 75 5.71 19.71 -0.34
N HIS A 76 5.14 19.01 0.65
CA HIS A 76 5.93 18.41 1.73
C HIS A 76 6.71 17.18 1.24
N ASP A 77 7.95 17.00 1.73
CA ASP A 77 8.83 15.89 1.33
C ASP A 77 8.81 15.58 -0.19
N ASN A 78 9.03 16.62 -1.00
CA ASN A 78 9.20 16.50 -2.44
C ASN A 78 10.68 16.81 -2.78
N PRO A 79 11.57 15.79 -2.79
CA PRO A 79 13.00 16.00 -2.96
C PRO A 79 13.36 16.53 -4.36
N VAL A 80 12.57 16.21 -5.38
CA VAL A 80 12.82 16.67 -6.76
C VAL A 80 12.47 18.14 -6.92
N LEU A 81 11.29 18.55 -6.45
CA LEU A 81 10.86 19.95 -6.47
C LEU A 81 11.78 20.84 -5.63
N LEU A 82 12.24 20.33 -4.48
CA LEU A 82 13.26 21.00 -3.66
C LEU A 82 14.58 21.18 -4.43
N ALA A 83 15.11 20.13 -5.05
CA ALA A 83 16.36 20.21 -5.83
C ALA A 83 16.24 21.12 -7.06
N ALA A 84 15.04 21.20 -7.68
CA ALA A 84 14.75 22.16 -8.73
C ALA A 84 14.83 23.60 -8.20
N LEU A 85 14.13 23.91 -7.09
CA LEU A 85 14.14 25.23 -6.44
C LEU A 85 15.52 25.67 -5.92
N GLU A 86 16.41 24.73 -5.61
CA GLU A 86 17.77 25.00 -5.13
C GLU A 86 18.82 25.12 -6.27
N SER A 87 18.45 24.81 -7.53
CA SER A 87 19.34 24.88 -8.69
C SER A 87 18.90 25.85 -9.80
N SER A 88 17.73 26.49 -9.67
CA SER A 88 17.07 27.23 -10.76
C SER A 88 16.88 28.73 -10.47
N GLU A 89 16.88 29.55 -11.53
CA GLU A 89 16.49 30.97 -11.49
C GLU A 89 14.99 31.19 -11.72
N ALA A 90 14.35 30.26 -12.46
CA ALA A 90 12.92 30.24 -12.67
C ALA A 90 12.41 28.79 -12.77
N LEU A 91 11.22 28.54 -12.22
CA LEU A 91 10.58 27.24 -12.15
C LEU A 91 9.17 27.28 -12.71
N TYR A 92 8.84 26.29 -13.53
CA TYR A 92 7.53 26.03 -14.10
C TYR A 92 6.99 24.71 -13.51
N PRO A 93 6.14 24.75 -12.48
CA PRO A 93 5.50 23.55 -11.92
C PRO A 93 4.38 23.10 -12.88
N VAL A 94 4.58 21.97 -13.56
CA VAL A 94 3.75 21.50 -14.67
C VAL A 94 3.13 20.14 -14.35
N TYR A 95 1.87 19.95 -14.74
CA TYR A 95 1.27 18.62 -14.90
C TYR A 95 0.79 18.47 -16.35
N ILE A 96 1.31 17.46 -17.06
CA ILE A 96 0.88 17.16 -18.44
C ILE A 96 -0.26 16.14 -18.38
N LEU A 97 -1.46 16.58 -18.74
CA LEU A 97 -2.63 15.73 -18.90
C LEU A 97 -2.62 15.08 -20.29
N ASP A 98 -1.76 14.08 -20.44
CA ASP A 98 -1.65 13.28 -21.66
C ASP A 98 -2.71 12.16 -21.67
N ARG A 99 -3.84 12.42 -22.31
CA ARG A 99 -4.93 11.44 -22.44
C ARG A 99 -4.54 10.23 -23.29
N ALA A 100 -3.59 10.34 -24.22
CA ALA A 100 -3.17 9.24 -25.08
C ALA A 100 -2.27 8.27 -24.32
N PHE A 101 -1.23 8.79 -23.66
CA PHE A 101 -0.37 8.04 -22.76
C PHE A 101 -1.19 7.33 -21.66
N LEU A 102 -2.06 8.07 -20.95
CA LEU A 102 -2.88 7.50 -19.88
C LEU A 102 -3.82 6.40 -20.39
N THR A 103 -4.50 6.59 -21.53
CA THR A 103 -5.38 5.56 -22.11
C THR A 103 -4.61 4.33 -22.62
N SER A 104 -3.37 4.50 -23.09
CA SER A 104 -2.51 3.38 -23.50
C SER A 104 -1.91 2.57 -22.35
N SER A 105 -1.80 3.19 -21.16
CA SER A 105 -1.03 2.65 -20.02
C SER A 105 -1.89 2.27 -18.80
N MET A 106 -3.09 2.83 -18.65
CA MET A 106 -3.89 2.76 -17.42
C MET A 106 -5.40 2.78 -17.68
N HIS A 107 -6.15 2.01 -16.90
CA HIS A 107 -7.61 2.09 -16.83
C HIS A 107 -8.01 3.08 -15.72
N ILE A 108 -8.64 4.20 -16.07
CA ILE A 108 -8.97 5.28 -15.11
C ILE A 108 -10.47 5.59 -15.15
N GLY A 109 -11.22 5.12 -14.15
CA GLY A 109 -12.64 5.42 -13.98
C GLY A 109 -12.92 6.82 -13.42
N ALA A 110 -14.17 7.28 -13.54
CA ALA A 110 -14.56 8.66 -13.21
C ALA A 110 -14.19 9.10 -11.78
N LEU A 111 -14.31 8.23 -10.76
CA LEU A 111 -13.94 8.58 -9.38
C LEU A 111 -12.44 8.85 -9.24
N ARG A 112 -11.58 8.10 -9.95
CA ARG A 112 -10.13 8.34 -9.98
C ARG A 112 -9.79 9.67 -10.64
N TRP A 113 -10.49 10.00 -11.74
CA TRP A 113 -10.35 11.31 -12.40
C TRP A 113 -10.77 12.46 -11.47
N HIS A 114 -11.90 12.36 -10.77
CA HIS A 114 -12.30 13.37 -9.78
C HIS A 114 -11.25 13.57 -8.69
N PHE A 115 -10.70 12.48 -8.14
CA PHE A 115 -9.66 12.55 -7.11
C PHE A 115 -8.38 13.20 -7.64
N LEU A 116 -7.95 12.85 -8.87
CA LEU A 116 -6.82 13.51 -9.55
C LEU A 116 -7.07 15.02 -9.74
N LEU A 117 -8.21 15.42 -10.31
CA LEU A 117 -8.53 16.84 -10.51
C LEU A 117 -8.54 17.63 -9.19
N GLN A 118 -9.10 17.04 -8.13
CA GLN A 118 -9.11 17.64 -6.78
C GLN A 118 -7.69 17.76 -6.21
N SER A 119 -6.81 16.78 -6.43
CA SER A 119 -5.39 16.89 -6.05
C SER A 119 -4.64 17.96 -6.84
N LEU A 120 -4.91 18.12 -8.14
CA LEU A 120 -4.32 19.18 -8.96
C LEU A 120 -4.83 20.57 -8.57
N GLU A 121 -6.12 20.69 -8.25
CA GLU A 121 -6.71 21.90 -7.67
C GLU A 121 -6.05 22.30 -6.33
N ASP A 122 -5.84 21.34 -5.43
CA ASP A 122 -5.21 21.55 -4.12
C ASP A 122 -3.73 21.94 -4.27
N LEU A 123 -2.99 21.23 -5.13
CA LEU A 123 -1.61 21.56 -5.47
C LEU A 123 -1.47 22.95 -6.09
N HIS A 124 -2.40 23.36 -6.97
CA HIS A 124 -2.45 24.72 -7.51
C HIS A 124 -2.69 25.76 -6.40
N LYS A 125 -3.60 25.50 -5.45
CA LYS A 125 -3.89 26.38 -4.31
C LYS A 125 -2.69 26.48 -3.34
N ASN A 126 -1.99 25.39 -3.10
CA ASN A 126 -0.83 25.33 -2.20
C ASN A 126 0.39 26.03 -2.83
N LEU A 127 0.62 25.88 -4.14
CA LEU A 127 1.61 26.68 -4.87
C LEU A 127 1.26 28.18 -4.87
N GLY A 128 -0.03 28.51 -5.03
CA GLY A 128 -0.56 29.88 -4.94
C GLY A 128 -0.23 30.57 -3.61
N GLN A 129 -0.36 29.86 -2.49
CA GLN A 129 -0.02 30.36 -1.15
C GLN A 129 1.48 30.67 -0.98
N LEU A 130 2.36 30.05 -1.77
CA LEU A 130 3.80 30.29 -1.77
C LEU A 130 4.26 31.29 -2.85
N GLY A 131 3.33 31.90 -3.60
CA GLY A 131 3.65 32.86 -4.66
C GLY A 131 3.96 32.24 -6.02
N SER A 132 3.51 31.00 -6.26
CA SER A 132 3.69 30.27 -7.52
C SER A 132 2.34 29.75 -8.07
N CYS A 133 2.36 28.92 -9.11
CA CYS A 133 1.15 28.29 -9.65
C CYS A 133 1.45 26.90 -10.25
N LEU A 134 0.43 26.05 -10.31
CA LEU A 134 0.46 24.83 -11.13
C LEU A 134 -0.04 25.16 -12.54
N LEU A 135 0.73 24.76 -13.55
CA LEU A 135 0.37 24.82 -14.97
C LEU A 135 -0.08 23.44 -15.44
N VAL A 136 -1.37 23.25 -15.72
CA VAL A 136 -1.90 22.02 -16.32
C VAL A 136 -1.97 22.16 -17.84
N ILE A 137 -1.20 21.34 -18.55
CA ILE A 137 -1.11 21.38 -20.02
C ILE A 137 -1.75 20.13 -20.59
N GLN A 138 -2.64 20.27 -21.58
CA GLN A 138 -3.31 19.15 -22.24
C GLN A 138 -2.66 18.84 -23.59
N GLY A 139 -2.06 17.66 -23.73
CA GLY A 139 -1.37 17.24 -24.95
C GLY A 139 -0.48 16.03 -24.71
N GLU A 140 0.16 15.54 -25.78
CA GLU A 140 1.18 14.50 -25.69
C GLU A 140 2.45 15.04 -25.01
N TYR A 141 3.04 14.31 -24.07
CA TYR A 141 4.16 14.85 -23.28
C TYR A 141 5.39 15.23 -24.10
N GLU A 142 5.71 14.52 -25.19
CA GLU A 142 6.86 14.89 -26.03
C GLU A 142 6.59 16.18 -26.81
N THR A 143 5.44 16.28 -27.48
CA THR A 143 5.00 17.48 -28.20
C THR A 143 4.91 18.68 -27.26
N VAL A 144 4.29 18.53 -26.08
CA VAL A 144 4.20 19.58 -25.06
C VAL A 144 5.58 20.04 -24.59
N LEU A 145 6.52 19.12 -24.34
CA LEU A 145 7.87 19.50 -23.92
C LEU A 145 8.63 20.20 -25.06
N ARG A 146 8.50 19.77 -26.33
CA ARG A 146 9.11 20.45 -27.48
C ARG A 146 8.68 21.92 -27.56
N ASP A 147 7.38 22.19 -27.48
CA ASP A 147 6.83 23.55 -27.53
C ASP A 147 7.30 24.41 -26.35
N HIS A 148 7.19 23.89 -25.12
CA HIS A 148 7.41 24.69 -23.90
C HIS A 148 8.89 24.85 -23.53
N VAL A 149 9.76 23.90 -23.91
CA VAL A 149 11.22 24.06 -23.79
C VAL A 149 11.69 25.24 -24.64
N GLN A 150 11.17 25.40 -25.85
CA GLN A 150 11.47 26.55 -26.70
C GLN A 150 10.88 27.85 -26.13
N GLN A 151 9.58 27.87 -25.78
CA GLN A 151 8.89 29.08 -25.32
C GLN A 151 9.46 29.65 -24.02
N TRP A 152 9.82 28.79 -23.06
CA TRP A 152 10.32 29.20 -21.74
C TRP A 152 11.86 29.12 -21.63
N ASN A 153 12.54 28.77 -22.73
CA ASN A 153 14.01 28.66 -22.83
C ASN A 153 14.58 27.79 -21.70
N ILE A 154 14.06 26.56 -21.60
CA ILE A 154 14.29 25.61 -20.51
C ILE A 154 15.63 24.90 -20.67
N THR A 155 16.36 24.80 -19.57
CA THR A 155 17.68 24.16 -19.48
C THR A 155 17.67 22.91 -18.59
N GLN A 156 16.57 22.65 -17.86
CA GLN A 156 16.42 21.46 -17.02
C GLN A 156 14.96 21.00 -16.97
N VAL A 157 14.73 19.70 -16.98
CA VAL A 157 13.45 19.07 -16.62
C VAL A 157 13.66 18.20 -15.39
N THR A 158 12.82 18.37 -14.38
CA THR A 158 12.86 17.55 -13.16
C THR A 158 11.58 16.75 -13.00
N LEU A 159 11.70 15.49 -12.57
CA LEU A 159 10.57 14.58 -12.40
C LEU A 159 10.91 13.47 -11.39
N ASP A 160 9.92 12.96 -10.67
CA ASP A 160 10.12 11.86 -9.71
C ASP A 160 10.55 10.58 -10.42
N ALA A 161 11.55 9.90 -9.85
CA ALA A 161 12.10 8.64 -10.34
C ALA A 161 11.13 7.48 -10.03
N GLU A 162 10.04 7.42 -10.80
CA GLU A 162 8.99 6.41 -10.66
C GLU A 162 9.43 5.01 -11.14
N MET A 163 8.82 3.97 -10.55
CA MET A 163 9.24 2.57 -10.76
C MET A 163 8.41 1.81 -11.80
N GLU A 164 7.23 2.30 -12.17
CA GLU A 164 6.37 1.68 -13.19
C GLU A 164 7.01 1.71 -14.57
N PRO A 165 6.87 0.64 -15.39
CA PRO A 165 7.43 0.58 -16.74
C PRO A 165 7.08 1.80 -17.60
N PHE A 166 5.79 2.16 -17.69
CA PHE A 166 5.33 3.29 -18.49
C PHE A 166 5.91 4.65 -18.05
N TYR A 167 6.17 4.85 -16.75
CA TYR A 167 6.82 6.07 -16.27
C TYR A 167 8.34 6.05 -16.47
N LYS A 168 8.98 4.87 -16.45
CA LYS A 168 10.39 4.71 -16.80
C LYS A 168 10.63 4.89 -18.30
N ASP A 169 9.72 4.41 -19.14
CA ASP A 169 9.75 4.61 -20.60
C ASP A 169 9.52 6.09 -20.94
N MET A 170 8.53 6.74 -20.32
CA MET A 170 8.35 8.20 -20.40
C MET A 170 9.61 8.96 -19.97
N GLU A 171 10.25 8.59 -18.85
CA GLU A 171 11.48 9.24 -18.41
C GLU A 171 12.64 9.01 -19.40
N ALA A 172 12.80 7.80 -19.94
CA ALA A 172 13.80 7.51 -20.97
C ALA A 172 13.56 8.34 -22.24
N ASN A 173 12.31 8.60 -22.60
CA ASN A 173 11.95 9.46 -23.73
C ASN A 173 12.27 10.93 -23.44
N ILE A 174 11.92 11.44 -22.25
CA ILE A 174 12.28 12.80 -21.80
C ILE A 174 13.81 12.99 -21.73
N ARG A 175 14.57 11.95 -21.33
CA ARG A 175 16.04 11.97 -21.35
C ARG A 175 16.62 12.02 -22.76
N ARG A 176 16.01 11.32 -23.73
CA ARG A 176 16.39 11.43 -25.15
C ARG A 176 16.06 12.81 -25.71
N LEU A 177 14.89 13.36 -25.36
CA LEU A 177 14.49 14.72 -25.75
C LEU A 177 15.41 15.79 -25.14
N GLY A 178 15.89 15.60 -23.90
CA GLY A 178 16.86 16.50 -23.26
C GLY A 178 18.20 16.54 -23.98
N ALA A 179 18.68 15.39 -24.46
CA ALA A 179 19.88 15.31 -25.30
C ALA A 179 19.70 15.90 -26.72
N GLU A 180 18.45 15.99 -27.21
CA GLU A 180 18.11 16.61 -28.50
C GLU A 180 17.97 18.14 -28.40
N LEU A 181 17.23 18.62 -27.38
CA LEU A 181 16.88 20.04 -27.21
C LEU A 181 17.84 20.83 -26.30
N GLY A 182 18.76 20.16 -25.60
CA GLY A 182 19.78 20.80 -24.77
C GLY A 182 19.36 21.08 -23.32
N PHE A 183 18.51 20.24 -22.72
CA PHE A 183 18.15 20.33 -21.29
C PHE A 183 18.63 19.13 -20.47
N GLU A 184 19.05 19.39 -19.23
CA GLU A 184 19.41 18.35 -18.26
C GLU A 184 18.16 17.67 -17.67
N VAL A 185 18.26 16.40 -17.27
CA VAL A 185 17.15 15.67 -16.63
C VAL A 185 17.54 15.15 -15.26
N LEU A 186 16.99 15.77 -14.20
CA LEU A 186 17.21 15.41 -12.81
C LEU A 186 16.00 14.65 -12.24
N SER A 187 16.26 13.52 -11.58
CA SER A 187 15.23 12.69 -10.97
C SER A 187 15.72 12.13 -9.64
N LEU A 188 14.87 12.20 -8.61
CA LEU A 188 15.11 11.62 -7.28
C LEU A 188 13.88 10.80 -6.88
N VAL A 189 14.05 9.88 -5.94
CA VAL A 189 12.96 9.02 -5.49
C VAL A 189 12.14 9.75 -4.41
N GLY A 190 10.92 10.15 -4.73
CA GLY A 190 9.92 10.60 -3.75
C GLY A 190 9.10 9.45 -3.15
N HIS A 191 8.71 8.48 -3.98
CA HIS A 191 7.58 7.59 -3.68
C HIS A 191 7.82 6.47 -2.65
N SER A 192 9.06 6.17 -2.24
CA SER A 192 9.43 4.99 -1.42
C SER A 192 10.12 5.36 -0.11
N LEU A 193 10.06 4.47 0.88
CA LEU A 193 10.79 4.64 2.15
C LEU A 193 12.31 4.55 1.97
N TYR A 194 12.76 3.64 1.11
CA TYR A 194 14.18 3.36 0.86
C TYR A 194 14.50 3.49 -0.64
N ASN A 195 15.76 3.78 -0.97
CA ASN A 195 16.25 3.50 -2.32
C ASN A 195 16.23 1.99 -2.57
N THR A 196 15.30 1.55 -3.42
CA THR A 196 15.03 0.13 -3.70
C THR A 196 16.25 -0.63 -4.22
N GLN A 197 17.15 0.02 -4.97
CA GLN A 197 18.37 -0.62 -5.47
C GLN A 197 19.25 -1.14 -4.32
N ARG A 198 19.38 -0.36 -3.22
CA ARG A 198 20.13 -0.78 -2.02
C ARG A 198 19.56 -2.07 -1.39
N ILE A 199 18.24 -2.30 -1.52
CA ILE A 199 17.58 -3.53 -1.05
C ILE A 199 17.90 -4.71 -1.96
N LEU A 200 17.93 -4.49 -3.29
CA LEU A 200 18.33 -5.50 -4.26
C LEU A 200 19.80 -5.90 -4.07
N ASP A 201 20.70 -4.93 -3.95
CA ASP A 201 22.14 -5.13 -3.79
C ASP A 201 22.46 -5.96 -2.55
N LEU A 202 21.91 -5.59 -1.38
CA LEU A 202 22.04 -6.36 -0.12
C LEU A 202 21.40 -7.76 -0.19
N ASN A 203 20.51 -8.01 -1.16
CA ASN A 203 19.92 -9.32 -1.41
C ASN A 203 20.56 -10.07 -2.60
N GLY A 204 21.67 -9.58 -3.16
CA GLY A 204 22.40 -10.23 -4.26
C GLY A 204 21.84 -9.94 -5.65
N GLY A 205 21.34 -8.73 -5.88
CA GLY A 205 20.82 -8.26 -7.17
C GLY A 205 19.42 -8.76 -7.54
N SER A 206 18.73 -9.45 -6.62
CA SER A 206 17.37 -9.98 -6.81
C SER A 206 16.42 -9.48 -5.72
N PRO A 207 15.11 -9.31 -5.98
CA PRO A 207 14.17 -8.88 -4.96
C PRO A 207 13.95 -9.95 -3.88
N PRO A 208 13.78 -9.58 -2.60
CA PRO A 208 13.49 -10.53 -1.53
C PRO A 208 12.03 -11.03 -1.63
N LEU A 209 11.83 -12.23 -2.17
CA LEU A 209 10.51 -12.79 -2.49
C LEU A 209 9.63 -13.23 -1.29
N THR A 210 10.06 -12.96 -0.06
CA THR A 210 9.24 -13.13 1.15
C THR A 210 9.39 -11.96 2.11
N TYR A 211 8.29 -11.59 2.76
CA TYR A 211 8.27 -10.50 3.72
C TYR A 211 9.26 -10.70 4.89
N LYS A 212 9.49 -11.95 5.32
CA LYS A 212 10.51 -12.30 6.32
C LYS A 212 11.93 -11.99 5.84
N ARG A 213 12.27 -12.30 4.58
CA ARG A 213 13.59 -11.96 4.00
C ARG A 213 13.72 -10.46 3.78
N PHE A 214 12.65 -9.80 3.35
CA PHE A 214 12.58 -8.34 3.17
C PHE A 214 12.85 -7.59 4.48
N LEU A 215 12.13 -7.89 5.56
CA LEU A 215 12.38 -7.29 6.88
C LEU A 215 13.82 -7.53 7.36
N HIS A 216 14.40 -8.70 7.09
CA HIS A 216 15.79 -8.97 7.42
C HIS A 216 16.77 -8.12 6.60
N ILE A 217 16.54 -7.89 5.31
CA ILE A 217 17.36 -6.94 4.53
C ILE A 217 17.24 -5.52 5.08
N LEU A 218 16.03 -5.06 5.42
CA LEU A 218 15.86 -3.74 6.04
C LEU A 218 16.60 -3.63 7.39
N SER A 219 16.61 -4.69 8.20
CA SER A 219 17.39 -4.72 9.45
C SER A 219 18.93 -4.65 9.26
N LEU A 220 19.43 -4.83 8.04
CA LEU A 220 20.83 -4.59 7.66
C LEU A 220 21.05 -3.20 7.03
N LEU A 221 19.99 -2.60 6.48
CA LEU A 221 20.02 -1.31 5.78
C LEU A 221 19.83 -0.11 6.73
N GLY A 222 19.08 -0.31 7.82
CA GLY A 222 18.77 0.72 8.83
C GLY A 222 17.37 1.31 8.68
N ASP A 223 17.19 2.50 9.24
CA ASP A 223 15.95 3.29 9.08
C ASP A 223 15.78 3.80 7.63
N PRO A 224 14.55 4.18 7.23
CA PRO A 224 14.26 4.82 5.94
C PRO A 224 15.07 6.08 5.66
N GLU A 225 15.00 6.56 4.42
CA GLU A 225 15.44 7.92 4.09
C GLU A 225 14.52 8.93 4.81
N VAL A 226 15.09 9.97 5.42
CA VAL A 226 14.32 11.01 6.13
C VAL A 226 13.51 11.87 5.13
N PRO A 227 12.33 12.39 5.52
CA PRO A 227 11.62 13.35 4.68
C PRO A 227 12.42 14.66 4.56
N VAL A 228 12.46 15.24 3.36
CA VAL A 228 13.12 16.54 3.14
C VAL A 228 12.33 17.69 3.76
N ARG A 229 12.98 18.85 3.92
CA ARG A 229 12.34 20.08 4.45
C ARG A 229 11.13 20.47 3.61
N ASN A 230 10.15 21.11 4.26
CA ASN A 230 9.07 21.79 3.54
C ASN A 230 9.65 22.97 2.72
N LEU A 231 8.95 23.29 1.63
CA LEU A 231 9.20 24.45 0.80
C LEU A 231 8.68 25.72 1.49
N THR A 232 9.31 26.87 1.23
CA THR A 232 8.87 28.17 1.76
C THR A 232 8.60 29.17 0.64
N ALA A 233 7.93 30.28 0.96
CA ALA A 233 7.78 31.39 0.02
C ALA A 233 9.15 32.00 -0.39
N GLU A 234 10.18 31.85 0.43
CA GLU A 234 11.55 32.32 0.11
C GLU A 234 12.18 31.49 -1.02
N ASP A 235 11.84 30.20 -1.14
CA ASP A 235 12.29 29.37 -2.26
C ASP A 235 11.73 29.87 -3.60
N PHE A 236 10.45 30.26 -3.64
CA PHE A 236 9.79 30.82 -4.83
C PHE A 236 10.06 32.32 -5.06
N GLN A 237 10.60 33.03 -4.07
CA GLN A 237 11.17 34.37 -4.25
C GLN A 237 12.59 34.31 -4.84
N ARG A 238 13.38 33.31 -4.44
CA ARG A 238 14.72 33.02 -5.00
C ARG A 238 14.63 32.49 -6.42
N CYS A 239 13.76 31.52 -6.65
CA CYS A 239 13.53 30.88 -7.94
C CYS A 239 12.16 31.33 -8.49
N ARG A 240 12.17 32.20 -9.50
CA ARG A 240 10.97 32.90 -9.99
C ARG A 240 9.88 31.93 -10.45
N ALA A 241 8.66 32.19 -10.00
CA ALA A 241 7.46 31.55 -10.53
C ALA A 241 7.15 31.99 -11.98
N PRO A 242 6.26 31.28 -12.71
CA PRO A 242 5.80 31.68 -14.04
C PRO A 242 5.06 33.03 -14.03
N GLU A 243 5.00 33.71 -15.17
CA GLU A 243 4.23 34.96 -15.29
C GLU A 243 2.72 34.72 -15.02
N PRO A 244 2.03 35.61 -14.29
CA PRO A 244 0.64 35.39 -13.88
C PRO A 244 -0.35 35.09 -15.01
N GLY A 245 -0.11 35.63 -16.22
CA GLY A 245 -0.97 35.36 -17.39
C GLY A 245 -0.95 33.90 -17.86
N LEU A 246 0.14 33.16 -17.61
CA LEU A 246 0.25 31.74 -17.98
C LEU A 246 -0.72 30.86 -17.16
N ALA A 247 -0.96 31.23 -15.89
CA ALA A 247 -1.87 30.51 -15.00
C ALA A 247 -3.33 30.57 -15.47
N GLU A 248 -3.72 31.62 -16.21
CA GLU A 248 -5.06 31.72 -16.78
C GLU A 248 -5.26 30.83 -18.01
N CYS A 249 -4.19 30.48 -18.72
CA CYS A 249 -4.18 29.57 -19.87
C CYS A 249 -4.10 28.10 -19.45
N TYR A 250 -3.28 27.79 -18.44
CA TYR A 250 -2.97 26.42 -18.00
C TYR A 250 -3.72 26.02 -16.72
N ARG A 251 -5.03 26.27 -16.69
CA ARG A 251 -5.90 25.95 -15.54
C ARG A 251 -6.11 24.44 -15.40
N VAL A 252 -6.33 23.99 -14.17
CA VAL A 252 -6.84 22.63 -13.90
C VAL A 252 -8.20 22.45 -14.61
N PRO A 253 -8.38 21.44 -15.48
CA PRO A 253 -9.61 21.25 -16.24
C PRO A 253 -10.75 20.78 -15.34
N LEU A 254 -11.98 21.10 -15.75
CA LEU A 254 -13.19 20.69 -15.05
C LEU A 254 -13.59 19.25 -15.41
N PRO A 255 -14.40 18.56 -14.60
CA PRO A 255 -14.90 17.21 -14.91
C PRO A 255 -15.62 17.10 -16.27
N VAL A 256 -16.30 18.18 -16.69
CA VAL A 256 -16.94 18.28 -18.02
C VAL A 256 -15.93 18.21 -19.17
N ASP A 257 -14.73 18.76 -19.02
CA ASP A 257 -13.67 18.74 -20.04
C ASP A 257 -13.10 17.32 -20.22
N LEU A 258 -13.18 16.50 -19.17
CA LEU A 258 -12.84 15.07 -19.21
C LEU A 258 -14.01 14.19 -19.70
N LYS A 259 -15.19 14.77 -19.94
CA LYS A 259 -16.45 14.07 -20.28
C LYS A 259 -16.91 13.08 -19.20
N ILE A 260 -16.63 13.38 -17.92
CA ILE A 260 -17.16 12.63 -16.78
C ILE A 260 -18.31 13.41 -16.10
N SER A 261 -18.94 12.81 -15.09
CA SER A 261 -19.92 13.46 -14.22
C SER A 261 -19.39 14.78 -13.64
N SER A 262 -20.26 15.76 -13.40
CA SER A 262 -19.90 16.93 -12.59
C SER A 262 -19.74 16.58 -11.10
N GLU A 263 -20.51 15.60 -10.63
CA GLU A 263 -20.56 15.19 -9.22
C GLU A 263 -19.79 13.89 -8.97
N SER A 264 -18.95 13.89 -7.94
CA SER A 264 -18.33 12.70 -7.36
C SER A 264 -19.11 12.26 -6.13
N LEU A 265 -19.52 10.98 -6.08
CA LEU A 265 -20.23 10.38 -4.96
C LEU A 265 -19.29 9.83 -3.86
N SER A 266 -17.97 9.94 -4.07
CA SER A 266 -16.96 9.45 -3.12
C SER A 266 -16.87 10.34 -1.86
N PRO A 267 -16.82 9.74 -0.65
CA PRO A 267 -16.51 10.46 0.59
C PRO A 267 -14.99 10.73 0.80
N TRP A 268 -14.16 10.36 -0.17
CA TRP A 268 -12.75 10.81 -0.28
C TRP A 268 -12.64 11.95 -1.28
N ARG A 269 -11.93 13.01 -0.89
CA ARG A 269 -11.52 14.12 -1.77
C ARG A 269 -10.03 14.02 -2.07
N GLY A 270 -9.60 14.46 -3.25
CA GLY A 270 -8.19 14.64 -3.56
C GLY A 270 -7.54 15.78 -2.77
N GLY A 271 -6.21 15.81 -2.75
CA GLY A 271 -5.41 16.88 -2.15
C GLY A 271 -4.37 16.42 -1.11
N GLU A 272 -3.25 17.13 -1.08
CA GLU A 272 -2.27 17.11 0.00
C GLU A 272 -2.90 17.60 1.31
N THR A 273 -3.71 18.65 1.24
CA THR A 273 -4.39 19.27 2.40
C THR A 273 -5.34 18.29 3.10
N GLU A 274 -6.22 17.63 2.35
CA GLU A 274 -7.14 16.61 2.86
C GLU A 274 -6.38 15.37 3.37
N GLY A 275 -5.30 14.97 2.67
CA GLY A 275 -4.43 13.88 3.08
C GLY A 275 -3.76 14.14 4.44
N LEU A 276 -3.14 15.31 4.61
CA LEU A 276 -2.53 15.74 5.87
C LEU A 276 -3.58 15.88 6.97
N GLN A 277 -4.75 16.47 6.70
CA GLN A 277 -5.83 16.58 7.68
C GLN A 277 -6.30 15.20 8.18
N ARG A 278 -6.47 14.22 7.28
CA ARG A 278 -6.83 12.84 7.66
C ARG A 278 -5.69 12.12 8.38
N LEU A 279 -4.42 12.45 8.10
CA LEU A 279 -3.27 11.94 8.83
C LEU A 279 -3.30 12.45 10.28
N GLU A 280 -3.48 13.76 10.51
CA GLU A 280 -3.58 14.32 11.87
C GLU A 280 -4.77 13.75 12.65
N GLN A 281 -5.93 13.60 12.01
CA GLN A 281 -7.12 13.00 12.63
C GLN A 281 -6.84 11.56 13.12
N HIS A 282 -6.16 10.74 12.33
CA HIS A 282 -5.82 9.37 12.74
C HIS A 282 -4.66 9.30 13.74
N LEU A 283 -3.77 10.30 13.78
CA LEU A 283 -2.72 10.41 14.80
C LEU A 283 -3.20 11.08 16.09
N THR A 284 -4.43 11.60 16.14
CA THR A 284 -5.00 12.20 17.37
C THR A 284 -5.26 11.15 18.45
N ASP A 285 -5.77 9.96 18.08
CA ASP A 285 -5.87 8.83 19.01
C ASP A 285 -4.58 8.02 19.07
N GLN A 286 -3.66 8.50 19.92
CA GLN A 286 -2.38 7.83 20.19
C GLN A 286 -2.55 6.42 20.78
N GLY A 287 -3.66 6.15 21.46
CA GLY A 287 -3.99 4.81 22.00
C GLY A 287 -4.32 3.83 20.88
N TRP A 288 -5.10 4.27 19.89
CA TRP A 288 -5.37 3.50 18.68
C TRP A 288 -4.10 3.29 17.84
N VAL A 289 -3.28 4.34 17.61
CA VAL A 289 -2.04 4.24 16.83
C VAL A 289 -1.04 3.24 17.41
N THR A 290 -0.87 3.23 18.73
CA THR A 290 0.08 2.35 19.43
C THR A 290 -0.44 0.91 19.57
N SER A 291 -1.76 0.72 19.72
CA SER A 291 -2.38 -0.61 19.81
C SER A 291 -2.78 -1.23 18.46
N PHE A 292 -2.73 -0.46 17.36
CA PHE A 292 -3.16 -0.88 16.02
C PHE A 292 -2.54 -2.22 15.61
N THR A 293 -3.38 -3.20 15.30
CA THR A 293 -2.93 -4.47 14.71
C THR A 293 -3.88 -4.87 13.58
N LYS A 294 -3.36 -4.92 12.35
CA LYS A 294 -4.14 -5.16 11.12
C LYS A 294 -5.15 -6.32 11.17
N PRO A 295 -4.88 -7.49 11.80
CA PRO A 295 -5.87 -8.59 11.89
C PRO A 295 -6.95 -8.37 12.95
N ARG A 296 -6.80 -7.38 13.84
CA ARG A 296 -7.75 -7.01 14.90
C ARG A 296 -8.52 -5.71 14.59
N THR A 297 -8.25 -5.03 13.47
CA THR A 297 -9.11 -3.93 13.00
C THR A 297 -10.53 -4.48 12.86
N ILE A 298 -11.48 -3.89 13.59
CA ILE A 298 -12.79 -4.48 13.92
C ILE A 298 -13.41 -5.12 12.67
N PRO A 299 -13.44 -6.46 12.56
CA PRO A 299 -13.95 -7.13 11.36
C PRO A 299 -15.39 -6.78 11.04
N ASN A 300 -16.11 -6.31 12.07
CA ASN A 300 -17.52 -5.99 12.08
C ASN A 300 -17.86 -4.61 11.48
N SER A 301 -16.86 -3.87 10.96
CA SER A 301 -17.07 -2.59 10.27
C SER A 301 -16.30 -2.54 8.95
N LEU A 302 -17.05 -2.45 7.84
CA LEU A 302 -16.53 -2.14 6.51
C LEU A 302 -16.52 -0.63 6.20
N LEU A 303 -17.04 0.20 7.10
CA LEU A 303 -16.69 1.63 7.15
C LEU A 303 -15.19 1.75 7.49
N PRO A 304 -14.51 2.87 7.19
CA PRO A 304 -13.06 3.00 7.40
C PRO A 304 -12.65 2.91 8.88
N SER A 305 -12.37 1.68 9.34
CA SER A 305 -11.76 1.30 10.63
C SER A 305 -10.22 1.19 10.56
N THR A 306 -9.68 1.63 9.42
CA THR A 306 -8.25 1.82 9.11
C THR A 306 -8.09 3.23 8.57
N THR A 307 -6.87 3.77 8.58
CA THR A 307 -6.57 5.20 8.28
C THR A 307 -7.19 5.80 7.00
N GLY A 308 -7.58 4.99 6.02
CA GLY A 308 -8.20 5.47 4.78
C GLY A 308 -7.27 6.34 3.93
N LEU A 309 -5.96 6.34 4.23
CA LEU A 309 -4.95 7.20 3.61
C LEU A 309 -4.39 6.65 2.30
N SER A 310 -4.76 5.43 1.91
CA SER A 310 -4.19 4.76 0.73
C SER A 310 -4.36 5.56 -0.59
N PRO A 311 -5.46 6.28 -0.87
CA PRO A 311 -5.54 7.12 -2.08
C PRO A 311 -4.46 8.20 -2.15
N TYR A 312 -4.15 8.83 -1.01
CA TYR A 312 -3.15 9.90 -0.92
C TYR A 312 -1.72 9.37 -1.02
N PHE A 313 -1.45 8.12 -0.61
CA PHE A 313 -0.15 7.47 -0.84
C PHE A 313 0.03 6.93 -2.27
N SER A 314 -1.06 6.60 -2.97
CA SER A 314 -1.04 6.15 -4.37
C SER A 314 -0.96 7.32 -5.36
N MET A 315 -1.65 8.42 -5.05
CA MET A 315 -1.64 9.69 -5.79
C MET A 315 -0.60 10.69 -5.22
N GLY A 316 0.40 10.20 -4.47
CA GLY A 316 1.54 10.98 -3.95
C GLY A 316 1.24 12.24 -3.12
N CYS A 317 -0.03 12.50 -2.77
CA CYS A 317 -0.49 13.62 -1.95
C CYS A 317 0.00 13.53 -0.49
N LEU A 318 0.42 12.34 -0.05
CA LEU A 318 1.12 12.11 1.21
C LEU A 318 2.44 11.37 0.98
N SER A 319 3.52 11.86 1.60
CA SER A 319 4.77 11.10 1.70
C SER A 319 4.63 9.92 2.67
N VAL A 320 5.10 8.75 2.23
CA VAL A 320 5.27 7.57 3.08
C VAL A 320 6.38 7.76 4.12
N ARG A 321 7.43 8.53 3.84
CA ARG A 321 8.51 8.85 4.80
C ARG A 321 7.98 9.72 5.93
N THR A 322 7.24 10.78 5.59
CA THR A 322 6.57 11.64 6.56
C THR A 322 5.66 10.82 7.47
N PHE A 323 4.80 9.96 6.92
CA PHE A 323 3.94 9.11 7.77
C PHE A 323 4.75 8.11 8.61
N PHE A 324 5.81 7.49 8.07
CA PHE A 324 6.69 6.59 8.82
C PHE A 324 7.35 7.27 10.02
N TYR A 325 7.95 8.45 9.82
CA TYR A 325 8.62 9.20 10.90
C TYR A 325 7.64 9.80 11.91
N ARG A 326 6.44 10.21 11.48
CA ARG A 326 5.36 10.60 12.40
C ARG A 326 4.94 9.45 13.30
N LEU A 327 4.88 8.22 12.78
CA LEU A 327 4.68 7.00 13.59
C LEU A 327 5.89 6.70 14.49
N SER A 328 7.13 6.86 14.02
CA SER A 328 8.34 6.66 14.84
C SER A 328 8.37 7.61 16.05
N ASN A 329 8.02 8.89 15.85
CA ASN A 329 7.96 9.88 16.93
C ASN A 329 6.93 9.51 18.01
N ILE A 330 5.80 8.91 17.61
CA ILE A 330 4.77 8.40 18.52
C ILE A 330 5.26 7.15 19.25
N TYR A 331 5.85 6.19 18.52
CA TYR A 331 6.37 4.95 19.09
C TYR A 331 7.53 5.19 20.05
N ALA A 332 8.37 6.21 19.82
CA ALA A 332 9.41 6.65 20.75
C ALA A 332 8.88 7.26 22.07
N GLN A 333 7.65 7.79 22.06
CA GLN A 333 6.98 8.30 23.27
C GLN A 333 6.17 7.20 24.00
N ALA A 334 5.88 6.08 23.34
CA ALA A 334 5.08 4.99 23.88
C ALA A 334 5.93 3.90 24.54
N LYS A 335 5.60 3.52 25.78
CA LYS A 335 6.29 2.42 26.49
C LYS A 335 6.15 1.06 25.78
N HIS A 336 5.02 0.86 25.09
CA HIS A 336 4.72 -0.33 24.29
C HIS A 336 3.95 0.11 23.03
N HIS A 337 4.25 -0.48 21.88
CA HIS A 337 3.52 -0.30 20.64
C HIS A 337 3.49 -1.62 19.84
N SER A 338 2.59 -1.72 18.86
CA SER A 338 2.57 -2.86 17.97
C SER A 338 3.78 -2.88 17.02
N LEU A 339 4.23 -4.08 16.66
CA LEU A 339 5.38 -4.30 15.77
C LEU A 339 4.94 -4.72 14.36
N PRO A 340 5.78 -4.51 13.32
CA PRO A 340 5.60 -5.13 12.01
C PRO A 340 5.51 -6.67 12.13
N PRO A 341 4.70 -7.37 11.31
CA PRO A 341 3.90 -6.87 10.18
C PRO A 341 2.58 -6.17 10.55
N LEU A 342 2.18 -6.15 11.83
CA LEU A 342 0.80 -5.83 12.21
C LEU A 342 0.54 -4.34 12.45
N SER A 343 1.58 -3.58 12.81
CA SER A 343 1.53 -2.13 13.06
C SER A 343 1.26 -1.30 11.79
N LEU A 344 1.04 0.00 11.98
CA LEU A 344 0.85 0.96 10.88
C LEU A 344 2.13 1.10 10.02
N GLN A 345 3.31 1.16 10.65
CA GLN A 345 4.58 1.06 9.93
C GLN A 345 4.69 -0.28 9.18
N GLY A 346 4.22 -1.38 9.78
CA GLY A 346 4.10 -2.67 9.09
C GLY A 346 3.26 -2.62 7.82
N GLN A 347 2.26 -1.72 7.71
CA GLN A 347 1.47 -1.54 6.49
C GLN A 347 2.28 -0.81 5.40
N LEU A 348 3.09 0.20 5.77
CA LEU A 348 4.00 0.86 4.83
C LEU A 348 5.08 -0.11 4.33
N LEU A 349 5.63 -0.93 5.22
CA LEU A 349 6.60 -1.95 4.85
C LEU A 349 5.99 -3.05 3.94
N TRP A 350 4.69 -3.33 4.02
CA TRP A 350 3.99 -4.16 3.02
C TRP A 350 3.91 -3.50 1.64
N ARG A 351 3.66 -2.19 1.55
CA ARG A 351 3.76 -1.43 0.29
C ARG A 351 5.19 -1.49 -0.26
N GLU A 352 6.17 -1.18 0.57
CA GLU A 352 7.59 -1.16 0.22
C GLU A 352 8.09 -2.53 -0.27
N PHE A 353 7.60 -3.62 0.34
CA PHE A 353 7.83 -5.00 -0.13
C PHE A 353 7.33 -5.22 -1.56
N PHE A 354 6.07 -4.87 -1.84
CA PHE A 354 5.51 -5.04 -3.18
C PHE A 354 6.17 -4.14 -4.23
N TYR A 355 6.49 -2.89 -3.88
CA TYR A 355 7.30 -1.99 -4.73
C TYR A 355 8.66 -2.61 -5.06
N THR A 356 9.35 -3.16 -4.05
CA THR A 356 10.68 -3.79 -4.23
C THR A 356 10.61 -5.01 -5.15
N VAL A 357 9.59 -5.85 -5.02
CA VAL A 357 9.46 -7.03 -5.90
C VAL A 357 9.05 -6.60 -7.31
N ALA A 358 8.12 -5.66 -7.45
CA ALA A 358 7.64 -5.18 -8.75
C ALA A 358 8.74 -4.50 -9.57
N SER A 359 9.58 -3.65 -8.95
CA SER A 359 10.64 -2.90 -9.64
C SER A 359 11.70 -3.78 -10.31
N ALA A 360 11.84 -5.03 -9.85
CA ALA A 360 12.88 -5.98 -10.26
C ALA A 360 12.33 -7.33 -10.75
N THR A 361 11.02 -7.43 -11.01
CA THR A 361 10.38 -8.63 -11.58
C THR A 361 9.80 -8.32 -12.96
N PRO A 362 10.30 -8.94 -14.05
CA PRO A 362 9.72 -8.74 -15.37
C PRO A 362 8.28 -9.28 -15.40
N ASN A 363 7.40 -8.60 -16.16
CA ASN A 363 6.00 -8.99 -16.34
C ASN A 363 5.17 -9.06 -15.04
N PHE A 364 5.54 -8.33 -13.97
CA PHE A 364 4.92 -8.44 -12.63
C PHE A 364 3.38 -8.29 -12.61
N THR A 365 2.81 -7.48 -13.49
CA THR A 365 1.36 -7.22 -13.62
C THR A 365 0.57 -8.29 -14.41
N GLN A 366 1.23 -9.29 -14.98
CA GLN A 366 0.58 -10.38 -15.73
C GLN A 366 1.10 -11.75 -15.25
N MET A 367 0.41 -12.82 -15.63
CA MET A 367 0.84 -14.19 -15.34
C MET A 367 1.88 -14.68 -16.35
N ALA A 368 1.66 -14.44 -17.65
CA ALA A 368 2.52 -14.96 -18.71
C ALA A 368 3.92 -14.34 -18.67
N GLY A 369 4.96 -15.18 -18.59
CA GLY A 369 6.36 -14.73 -18.53
C GLY A 369 6.78 -14.06 -17.21
N ASN A 370 5.95 -14.12 -16.17
CA ASN A 370 6.26 -13.63 -14.82
C ASN A 370 6.94 -14.75 -14.00
N PRO A 371 8.21 -14.61 -13.59
CA PRO A 371 9.01 -15.72 -13.06
C PRO A 371 8.60 -16.17 -11.65
N ILE A 372 7.79 -15.39 -10.92
CA ILE A 372 7.32 -15.73 -9.57
C ILE A 372 5.86 -16.16 -9.51
N CYS A 373 5.13 -16.06 -10.63
CA CYS A 373 3.72 -16.37 -10.72
C CYS A 373 3.48 -17.80 -11.21
N LEU A 374 2.63 -18.56 -10.50
CA LEU A 374 2.08 -19.82 -10.99
C LEU A 374 1.28 -19.59 -12.28
N GLN A 375 1.47 -20.47 -13.25
CA GLN A 375 0.83 -20.43 -14.56
C GLN A 375 -0.47 -21.26 -14.51
N ILE A 376 -1.60 -20.59 -14.28
CA ILE A 376 -2.89 -21.23 -14.00
C ILE A 376 -3.80 -21.10 -15.23
N SER A 377 -4.40 -22.22 -15.64
CA SER A 377 -5.43 -22.25 -16.68
C SER A 377 -6.76 -21.69 -16.15
N TRP A 378 -6.83 -20.36 -16.01
CA TRP A 378 -8.05 -19.62 -15.68
C TRP A 378 -9.09 -19.69 -16.82
N TYR A 379 -10.37 -19.59 -16.48
CA TYR A 379 -11.44 -19.57 -17.48
C TYR A 379 -11.53 -18.23 -18.21
N LYS A 380 -11.73 -18.29 -19.53
CA LYS A 380 -12.06 -17.13 -20.38
C LYS A 380 -13.59 -16.93 -20.44
N ASP A 381 -14.18 -16.69 -19.28
CA ASP A 381 -15.63 -16.51 -19.12
C ASP A 381 -15.93 -15.03 -18.82
N ALA A 382 -16.32 -14.30 -19.89
CA ALA A 382 -16.62 -12.88 -19.82
C ALA A 382 -17.95 -12.59 -19.10
N GLU A 383 -18.89 -13.53 -19.04
CA GLU A 383 -20.17 -13.35 -18.35
C GLU A 383 -19.97 -13.40 -16.84
N ARG A 384 -19.15 -14.33 -16.34
CA ARG A 384 -18.73 -14.38 -14.93
C ARG A 384 -18.02 -13.10 -14.51
N LEU A 385 -17.06 -12.65 -15.31
CA LEU A 385 -16.33 -11.40 -15.07
C LEU A 385 -17.29 -10.20 -15.07
N HIS A 386 -18.23 -10.13 -16.01
CA HIS A 386 -19.23 -9.07 -16.08
C HIS A 386 -20.10 -9.05 -14.83
N LYS A 387 -20.73 -10.18 -14.46
CA LYS A 387 -21.59 -10.31 -13.26
C LYS A 387 -20.85 -9.91 -11.98
N TRP A 388 -19.58 -10.29 -11.83
CA TRP A 388 -18.74 -9.84 -10.71
C TRP A 388 -18.44 -8.34 -10.77
N LYS A 389 -18.02 -7.81 -11.93
CA LYS A 389 -17.73 -6.38 -12.12
C LYS A 389 -18.95 -5.50 -11.83
N THR A 390 -20.14 -5.92 -12.24
CA THR A 390 -21.39 -5.15 -12.13
C THR A 390 -22.20 -5.43 -10.87
N ALA A 391 -21.66 -6.15 -9.87
CA ALA A 391 -22.35 -6.49 -8.63
C ALA A 391 -23.68 -7.25 -8.84
N GLN A 392 -23.67 -8.22 -9.77
CA GLN A 392 -24.81 -9.08 -10.12
C GLN A 392 -24.42 -10.57 -10.00
N THR A 393 -23.66 -10.94 -8.97
CA THR A 393 -23.26 -12.33 -8.68
C THR A 393 -24.35 -13.15 -8.00
N GLY A 394 -25.35 -12.49 -7.41
CA GLY A 394 -26.40 -13.13 -6.61
C GLY A 394 -25.97 -13.43 -5.17
N PHE A 395 -24.75 -13.02 -4.77
CA PHE A 395 -24.24 -13.13 -3.40
C PHE A 395 -24.18 -11.75 -2.76
N PRO A 396 -25.15 -11.36 -1.89
CA PRO A 396 -25.32 -9.96 -1.46
C PRO A 396 -24.08 -9.34 -0.81
N TRP A 397 -23.26 -10.14 -0.14
CA TRP A 397 -21.99 -9.69 0.42
C TRP A 397 -20.98 -9.26 -0.65
N ILE A 398 -20.83 -10.05 -1.72
CA ILE A 398 -19.92 -9.76 -2.84
C ILE A 398 -20.45 -8.56 -3.62
N ASP A 399 -21.75 -8.55 -3.90
CA ASP A 399 -22.39 -7.51 -4.70
C ASP A 399 -22.45 -6.16 -3.96
N ALA A 400 -22.66 -6.15 -2.63
CA ALA A 400 -22.54 -4.93 -1.83
C ALA A 400 -21.11 -4.36 -1.83
N ILE A 401 -20.07 -5.22 -1.78
CA ILE A 401 -18.68 -4.78 -1.85
C ILE A 401 -18.33 -4.21 -3.23
N MET A 402 -18.73 -4.88 -4.30
CA MET A 402 -18.50 -4.38 -5.67
C MET A 402 -19.31 -3.10 -5.96
N THR A 403 -20.45 -2.92 -5.29
CA THR A 403 -21.22 -1.68 -5.32
C THR A 403 -20.55 -0.55 -4.54
N GLN A 404 -20.02 -0.80 -3.32
CA GLN A 404 -19.22 0.20 -2.61
C GLN A 404 -17.99 0.61 -3.43
N LEU A 405 -17.27 -0.34 -4.03
CA LEU A 405 -16.12 -0.07 -4.89
C LEU A 405 -16.50 0.83 -6.08
N ARG A 406 -17.67 0.61 -6.69
CA ARG A 406 -18.19 1.42 -7.80
C ARG A 406 -18.67 2.82 -7.41
N GLN A 407 -19.22 2.98 -6.21
CA GLN A 407 -19.82 4.25 -5.75
C GLN A 407 -18.85 5.15 -4.98
N GLU A 408 -18.00 4.55 -4.12
CA GLU A 408 -17.11 5.26 -3.20
C GLU A 408 -15.62 5.16 -3.62
N GLY A 409 -15.27 4.26 -4.55
CA GLY A 409 -13.90 4.12 -5.06
C GLY A 409 -12.89 3.54 -4.06
N TRP A 410 -13.33 3.13 -2.87
CA TRP A 410 -12.50 2.48 -1.86
C TRP A 410 -13.29 1.41 -1.12
N ILE A 411 -12.65 0.28 -0.86
CA ILE A 411 -13.18 -0.81 -0.02
C ILE A 411 -12.13 -1.31 0.96
N HIS A 412 -12.58 -1.71 2.15
CA HIS A 412 -11.72 -2.22 3.23
C HIS A 412 -10.93 -3.47 2.81
N HIS A 413 -9.75 -3.70 3.39
CA HIS A 413 -8.85 -4.77 2.94
C HIS A 413 -9.49 -6.18 2.99
N LEU A 414 -10.29 -6.48 4.03
CA LEU A 414 -11.02 -7.75 4.12
C LEU A 414 -12.15 -7.88 3.08
N ALA A 415 -12.70 -6.76 2.61
CA ALA A 415 -13.67 -6.75 1.51
C ALA A 415 -12.97 -7.07 0.17
N ARG A 416 -11.79 -6.48 -0.09
CA ARG A 416 -10.91 -6.85 -1.23
C ARG A 416 -10.57 -8.34 -1.21
N HIS A 417 -10.22 -8.88 -0.04
CA HIS A 417 -9.96 -10.33 0.12
C HIS A 417 -11.15 -11.20 -0.27
N ALA A 418 -12.37 -10.82 0.13
CA ALA A 418 -13.58 -11.59 -0.19
C ALA A 418 -13.85 -11.60 -1.70
N VAL A 419 -13.91 -10.42 -2.35
CA VAL A 419 -14.28 -10.33 -3.78
C VAL A 419 -13.19 -10.88 -4.71
N ALA A 420 -11.91 -10.71 -4.38
CA ALA A 420 -10.81 -11.25 -5.16
C ALA A 420 -10.66 -12.77 -5.01
N CYS A 421 -10.91 -13.32 -3.81
CA CYS A 421 -10.97 -14.76 -3.61
C CYS A 421 -12.12 -15.36 -4.42
N PHE A 422 -13.32 -14.77 -4.35
CA PHE A 422 -14.50 -15.21 -5.09
C PHE A 422 -14.25 -15.23 -6.61
N LEU A 423 -13.72 -14.14 -7.19
CA LEU A 423 -13.42 -14.07 -8.63
C LEU A 423 -12.41 -15.13 -9.10
N THR A 424 -11.39 -15.41 -8.28
CA THR A 424 -10.25 -16.25 -8.68
C THR A 424 -10.39 -17.68 -8.16
N ARG A 425 -9.50 -18.12 -7.26
CA ARG A 425 -9.40 -19.50 -6.76
C ARG A 425 -10.56 -19.98 -5.87
N GLY A 426 -11.48 -19.10 -5.49
CA GLY A 426 -12.61 -19.40 -4.62
C GLY A 426 -13.74 -20.02 -5.42
N ASP A 427 -14.35 -19.24 -6.31
CA ASP A 427 -15.65 -19.57 -6.89
C ASP A 427 -15.63 -19.51 -8.43
N LEU A 428 -15.27 -18.38 -9.03
CA LEU A 428 -15.49 -18.15 -10.47
C LEU A 428 -14.37 -18.67 -11.37
N TRP A 429 -13.14 -18.84 -10.86
CA TRP A 429 -11.94 -19.29 -11.58
C TRP A 429 -11.53 -18.40 -12.77
N ILE A 430 -11.74 -17.09 -12.63
CA ILE A 430 -11.29 -16.06 -13.59
C ILE A 430 -9.87 -15.62 -13.25
N SER A 431 -9.13 -15.13 -14.25
CA SER A 431 -7.76 -14.63 -14.05
C SER A 431 -7.73 -13.44 -13.09
N TRP A 432 -6.71 -13.43 -12.23
CA TRP A 432 -6.42 -12.34 -11.33
C TRP A 432 -6.07 -11.03 -12.07
N GLU A 433 -5.60 -11.13 -13.32
CA GLU A 433 -5.34 -9.99 -14.19
C GLU A 433 -6.63 -9.21 -14.52
N GLU A 434 -7.77 -9.88 -14.71
CA GLU A 434 -9.03 -9.21 -15.00
C GLU A 434 -9.60 -8.53 -13.75
N GLY A 435 -9.44 -9.16 -12.58
CA GLY A 435 -9.73 -8.54 -11.29
C GLY A 435 -8.87 -7.30 -11.04
N MET A 436 -7.57 -7.39 -11.38
CA MET A 436 -6.61 -6.29 -11.27
C MET A 436 -7.04 -5.09 -12.13
N LYS A 437 -7.42 -5.29 -13.40
CA LYS A 437 -7.92 -4.23 -14.30
C LYS A 437 -9.20 -3.56 -13.77
N VAL A 438 -10.14 -4.32 -13.21
CA VAL A 438 -11.36 -3.75 -12.60
C VAL A 438 -11.04 -2.95 -11.34
N PHE A 439 -10.07 -3.39 -10.54
CA PHE A 439 -9.58 -2.63 -9.40
C PHE A 439 -8.80 -1.38 -9.83
N GLU A 440 -8.05 -1.45 -10.94
CA GLU A 440 -7.36 -0.30 -11.54
C GLU A 440 -8.34 0.77 -12.04
N GLU A 441 -9.42 0.36 -12.69
CA GLU A 441 -10.51 1.25 -13.12
C GLU A 441 -11.18 1.97 -11.93
N LEU A 442 -11.49 1.24 -10.86
CA LEU A 442 -12.41 1.70 -9.81
C LEU A 442 -11.74 2.25 -8.55
N LEU A 443 -10.54 1.80 -8.16
CA LEU A 443 -9.91 2.20 -6.90
C LEU A 443 -9.26 3.59 -6.99
N LEU A 444 -9.61 4.46 -6.05
CA LEU A 444 -8.87 5.70 -5.77
C LEU A 444 -7.41 5.41 -5.36
N ASP A 445 -7.16 4.25 -4.75
CA ASP A 445 -5.84 3.74 -4.39
C ASP A 445 -5.33 2.62 -5.32
N ALA A 446 -5.70 2.68 -6.60
CA ALA A 446 -5.09 1.86 -7.65
C ALA A 446 -3.60 2.20 -7.81
N ASP A 447 -2.76 1.25 -7.44
CA ASP A 447 -1.30 1.32 -7.37
C ASP A 447 -0.73 0.08 -8.07
N TYR A 448 0.16 0.27 -9.05
CA TYR A 448 0.69 -0.80 -9.91
C TYR A 448 1.25 -1.99 -9.10
N SER A 449 2.07 -1.69 -8.09
CA SER A 449 2.79 -2.70 -7.31
C SER A 449 1.89 -3.35 -6.27
N ILE A 450 1.11 -2.55 -5.55
CA ILE A 450 0.22 -3.08 -4.50
C ILE A 450 -0.92 -3.89 -5.11
N ASN A 451 -1.53 -3.43 -6.21
CA ASN A 451 -2.67 -4.09 -6.85
C ASN A 451 -2.23 -5.48 -7.38
N ALA A 452 -1.21 -5.55 -8.25
CA ALA A 452 -0.70 -6.81 -8.79
C ALA A 452 -0.20 -7.77 -7.68
N GLY A 453 0.55 -7.26 -6.71
CA GLY A 453 1.06 -8.04 -5.58
C GLY A 453 -0.05 -8.69 -4.74
N ASN A 454 -1.14 -7.96 -4.48
CA ASN A 454 -2.29 -8.47 -3.73
C ASN A 454 -3.20 -9.37 -4.58
N TRP A 455 -3.32 -9.14 -5.90
CA TRP A 455 -4.08 -10.04 -6.78
C TRP A 455 -3.38 -11.39 -6.97
N MET A 456 -2.05 -11.41 -7.12
CA MET A 456 -1.27 -12.66 -7.08
C MET A 456 -1.36 -13.37 -5.72
N TRP A 457 -1.39 -12.62 -4.60
CA TRP A 457 -1.61 -13.18 -3.26
C TRP A 457 -2.99 -13.82 -3.12
N LEU A 458 -4.06 -13.12 -3.52
CA LEU A 458 -5.44 -13.53 -3.24
C LEU A 458 -5.90 -14.68 -4.14
N SER A 459 -5.43 -14.72 -5.39
CA SER A 459 -5.52 -15.88 -6.29
C SER A 459 -4.64 -17.06 -5.87
N ALA A 460 -3.73 -16.86 -4.90
CA ALA A 460 -2.67 -17.79 -4.55
C ALA A 460 -1.78 -18.17 -5.75
N SER A 461 -1.50 -17.21 -6.64
CA SER A 461 -0.55 -17.37 -7.75
C SER A 461 0.89 -17.09 -7.32
N ALA A 462 1.10 -16.22 -6.32
CA ALA A 462 2.39 -15.96 -5.68
C ALA A 462 2.19 -15.54 -4.20
N PHE A 463 3.26 -15.57 -3.38
CA PHE A 463 3.34 -15.14 -1.97
C PHE A 463 2.50 -15.90 -0.94
N PHE A 464 1.28 -16.32 -1.31
CA PHE A 464 0.35 -17.05 -0.45
C PHE A 464 0.26 -18.52 -0.87
N HIS A 465 0.25 -19.43 0.11
CA HIS A 465 0.38 -20.87 -0.12
C HIS A 465 -0.71 -21.71 0.54
N GLN A 466 -1.53 -21.14 1.43
CA GLN A 466 -2.62 -21.83 2.11
C GLN A 466 -3.92 -21.79 1.28
N TYR A 467 -3.85 -22.27 0.04
CA TYR A 467 -4.94 -22.17 -0.93
C TYR A 467 -6.25 -22.88 -0.50
N THR A 468 -6.15 -23.84 0.42
CA THR A 468 -7.29 -24.49 1.10
C THR A 468 -8.15 -23.55 1.94
N ARG A 469 -7.66 -22.35 2.27
CA ARG A 469 -8.42 -21.30 2.96
C ARG A 469 -9.17 -20.42 1.95
N ILE A 470 -10.33 -20.88 1.51
CA ILE A 470 -11.26 -20.10 0.66
C ILE A 470 -12.19 -19.26 1.56
N PHE A 471 -12.48 -18.03 1.14
CA PHE A 471 -13.44 -17.15 1.81
C PHE A 471 -14.87 -17.55 1.41
N CYS A 472 -15.73 -17.84 2.39
CA CYS A 472 -17.13 -18.16 2.12
C CYS A 472 -17.94 -16.87 1.94
N PRO A 473 -18.55 -16.61 0.76
CA PRO A 473 -19.22 -15.34 0.46
C PRO A 473 -20.41 -15.07 1.38
N VAL A 474 -21.05 -16.12 1.90
CA VAL A 474 -22.09 -16.05 2.93
C VAL A 474 -21.49 -15.82 4.32
N ARG A 475 -20.75 -16.82 4.84
CA ARG A 475 -20.42 -16.91 6.27
C ARG A 475 -19.41 -15.86 6.72
N PHE A 476 -18.59 -15.32 5.81
CA PHE A 476 -17.63 -14.28 6.15
C PHE A 476 -18.33 -12.97 6.52
N GLY A 477 -19.26 -12.51 5.67
CA GLY A 477 -20.10 -11.35 5.96
C GLY A 477 -21.02 -11.57 7.16
N LYS A 478 -21.70 -12.73 7.24
CA LYS A 478 -22.62 -13.07 8.35
C LYS A 478 -21.96 -13.07 9.74
N ARG A 479 -20.64 -13.29 9.82
CA ARG A 479 -19.85 -13.17 11.07
C ARG A 479 -19.42 -11.73 11.37
N THR A 480 -19.25 -10.91 10.34
CA THR A 480 -18.88 -9.49 10.41
C THR A 480 -20.09 -8.64 10.80
N ASP A 481 -21.19 -8.76 10.06
CA ASP A 481 -22.41 -7.96 10.22
C ASP A 481 -23.62 -8.90 10.18
N PRO A 482 -24.03 -9.49 11.32
CA PRO A 482 -25.13 -10.46 11.35
C PRO A 482 -26.50 -9.92 10.90
N GLN A 483 -26.68 -8.59 10.88
CA GLN A 483 -27.92 -7.94 10.44
C GLN A 483 -27.91 -7.58 8.95
N GLY A 484 -26.73 -7.60 8.32
CA GLY A 484 -26.52 -7.21 6.93
C GLY A 484 -26.73 -5.71 6.69
N ASN A 485 -26.51 -4.86 7.69
CA ASN A 485 -26.64 -3.40 7.57
C ASN A 485 -25.81 -2.83 6.41
N TYR A 486 -24.61 -3.37 6.18
CA TYR A 486 -23.78 -3.06 5.03
C TYR A 486 -24.47 -3.41 3.69
N ILE A 487 -25.04 -4.61 3.60
CA ILE A 487 -25.82 -5.05 2.43
C ILE A 487 -27.03 -4.12 2.22
N ARG A 488 -27.76 -3.78 3.29
CA ARG A 488 -28.91 -2.86 3.23
C ARG A 488 -28.53 -1.44 2.78
N LYS A 489 -27.30 -0.97 3.05
CA LYS A 489 -26.78 0.31 2.54
C LYS A 489 -26.52 0.25 1.02
N TYR A 490 -25.68 -0.68 0.57
CA TYR A 490 -25.19 -0.68 -0.82
C TYR A 490 -26.09 -1.43 -1.80
N LEU A 491 -26.97 -2.32 -1.33
CA LEU A 491 -28.02 -2.98 -2.11
C LEU A 491 -29.42 -2.65 -1.54
N PRO A 492 -29.96 -1.42 -1.74
CA PRO A 492 -31.24 -1.01 -1.18
C PRO A 492 -32.44 -1.86 -1.60
N ILE A 493 -32.34 -2.62 -2.69
CA ILE A 493 -33.37 -3.58 -3.12
C ILE A 493 -33.56 -4.72 -2.10
N LEU A 494 -32.50 -5.09 -1.37
CA LEU A 494 -32.55 -6.09 -0.29
C LEU A 494 -32.84 -5.48 1.09
N LYS A 495 -33.08 -4.16 1.20
CA LYS A 495 -33.14 -3.46 2.50
C LYS A 495 -34.19 -4.02 3.47
N ASN A 496 -35.27 -4.61 2.94
CA ASN A 496 -36.39 -5.16 3.68
C ASN A 496 -36.24 -6.66 4.02
N PHE A 497 -35.27 -7.40 3.43
CA PHE A 497 -35.16 -8.84 3.65
C PHE A 497 -34.91 -9.17 5.14
N PRO A 498 -35.60 -10.16 5.73
CA PRO A 498 -35.31 -10.60 7.10
C PRO A 498 -33.84 -10.99 7.27
N SER A 499 -33.20 -10.60 8.38
CA SER A 499 -31.76 -10.85 8.61
C SER A 499 -31.36 -12.34 8.57
N LYS A 500 -32.31 -13.27 8.76
CA LYS A 500 -32.08 -14.71 8.52
C LYS A 500 -31.63 -15.01 7.08
N TYR A 501 -32.10 -14.23 6.10
CA TYR A 501 -31.90 -14.42 4.66
C TYR A 501 -31.01 -13.36 3.98
N ILE A 502 -30.63 -12.28 4.64
CA ILE A 502 -29.94 -11.14 3.99
C ILE A 502 -28.60 -11.52 3.29
N TYR A 503 -27.99 -12.63 3.66
CA TYR A 503 -26.79 -13.21 3.01
C TYR A 503 -27.09 -14.31 1.97
N GLU A 504 -28.30 -14.86 2.00
CA GLU A 504 -28.72 -16.09 1.30
C GLU A 504 -30.17 -15.92 0.77
N PRO A 505 -30.52 -14.83 0.07
CA PRO A 505 -31.92 -14.44 -0.16
C PRO A 505 -32.69 -15.44 -1.03
N TRP A 506 -31.99 -16.24 -1.85
CA TRP A 506 -32.52 -17.38 -2.60
C TRP A 506 -33.05 -18.53 -1.71
N THR A 507 -32.82 -18.49 -0.38
CA THR A 507 -33.38 -19.45 0.59
C THR A 507 -34.67 -18.97 1.26
N ALA A 508 -35.12 -17.75 0.99
CA ALA A 508 -36.43 -17.27 1.39
C ALA A 508 -37.52 -17.87 0.48
N SER A 509 -38.67 -18.22 1.04
CA SER A 509 -39.82 -18.64 0.23
C SER A 509 -40.33 -17.50 -0.66
N GLU A 510 -41.04 -17.82 -1.76
CA GLU A 510 -41.63 -16.80 -2.63
C GLU A 510 -42.51 -15.80 -1.86
N GLU A 511 -43.23 -16.24 -0.82
CA GLU A 511 -44.06 -15.36 -0.01
C GLU A 511 -43.19 -14.36 0.77
N GLU A 512 -42.10 -14.81 1.38
CA GLU A 512 -41.17 -13.94 2.11
C GLU A 512 -40.42 -12.97 1.18
N GLN A 513 -40.14 -13.39 -0.06
CA GLN A 513 -39.60 -12.51 -1.11
C GLN A 513 -40.62 -11.43 -1.52
N LYS A 514 -41.90 -11.82 -1.69
CA LYS A 514 -43.02 -10.90 -1.97
C LYS A 514 -43.25 -9.92 -0.81
N GLN A 515 -43.19 -10.38 0.44
CA GLN A 515 -43.28 -9.56 1.64
C GLN A 515 -42.09 -8.58 1.79
N ALA A 516 -40.88 -8.99 1.38
CA ALA A 516 -39.71 -8.10 1.32
C ALA A 516 -39.80 -7.07 0.18
N GLY A 517 -40.56 -7.36 -0.88
CA GLY A 517 -40.66 -6.52 -2.08
C GLY A 517 -39.46 -6.66 -3.02
N CYS A 518 -38.86 -7.84 -3.11
CA CYS A 518 -37.78 -8.15 -4.04
C CYS A 518 -37.76 -9.66 -4.34
N ILE A 519 -38.10 -10.03 -5.58
CA ILE A 519 -38.18 -11.41 -6.07
C ILE A 519 -36.84 -11.84 -6.67
N ILE A 520 -36.33 -12.99 -6.23
CA ILE A 520 -35.04 -13.50 -6.69
C ILE A 520 -35.18 -14.09 -8.11
N GLY A 521 -34.26 -13.70 -8.99
CA GLY A 521 -34.34 -13.92 -10.43
C GLY A 521 -35.06 -12.82 -11.22
N GLN A 522 -35.65 -11.82 -10.55
CA GLN A 522 -36.29 -10.66 -11.19
C GLN A 522 -35.67 -9.34 -10.71
N ASP A 523 -35.82 -9.01 -9.43
CA ASP A 523 -35.33 -7.76 -8.83
C ASP A 523 -33.86 -7.87 -8.38
N TYR A 524 -33.43 -9.08 -8.01
CA TYR A 524 -32.06 -9.40 -7.62
C TYR A 524 -31.69 -10.82 -8.12
N PRO A 525 -30.49 -11.06 -8.68
CA PRO A 525 -30.17 -12.33 -9.33
C PRO A 525 -30.06 -13.52 -8.36
N PHE A 526 -30.34 -14.73 -8.87
CA PHE A 526 -29.95 -15.98 -8.23
C PHE A 526 -28.41 -16.09 -8.13
N PRO A 527 -27.86 -16.81 -7.12
CA PRO A 527 -26.42 -17.01 -6.99
C PRO A 527 -25.86 -17.69 -8.24
N MET A 528 -24.87 -17.06 -8.87
CA MET A 528 -24.32 -17.47 -10.16
C MET A 528 -23.56 -18.81 -10.16
N VAL A 529 -23.27 -19.37 -8.98
CA VAL A 529 -22.63 -20.67 -8.76
C VAL A 529 -23.10 -21.26 -7.43
N ASN A 530 -23.08 -22.58 -7.27
CA ASN A 530 -23.06 -23.19 -5.94
C ASN A 530 -21.64 -23.07 -5.36
N HIS A 531 -21.48 -22.27 -4.30
CA HIS A 531 -20.20 -22.06 -3.62
C HIS A 531 -19.50 -23.37 -3.20
N LYS A 532 -20.24 -24.40 -2.77
CA LYS A 532 -19.62 -25.66 -2.32
C LYS A 532 -19.00 -26.42 -3.48
N GLU A 533 -19.77 -26.63 -4.54
CA GLU A 533 -19.32 -27.33 -5.76
C GLU A 533 -18.18 -26.58 -6.45
N ALA A 534 -18.32 -25.26 -6.60
CA ALA A 534 -17.30 -24.42 -7.21
C ALA A 534 -15.98 -24.44 -6.41
N SER A 535 -16.04 -24.25 -5.09
CA SER A 535 -14.82 -24.25 -4.26
C SER A 535 -14.18 -25.64 -4.14
N ASP A 536 -14.96 -26.73 -4.07
CA ASP A 536 -14.42 -28.10 -4.11
C ASP A 536 -13.62 -28.37 -5.40
N HIS A 537 -14.18 -27.98 -6.56
CA HIS A 537 -13.56 -28.14 -7.87
C HIS A 537 -12.29 -27.29 -8.00
N ASN A 538 -12.39 -26.01 -7.67
CA ASN A 538 -11.28 -25.05 -7.71
C ASN A 538 -10.12 -25.46 -6.79
N LEU A 539 -10.40 -26.14 -5.66
CA LEU A 539 -9.37 -26.71 -4.80
C LEU A 539 -8.58 -27.84 -5.46
N GLN A 540 -9.22 -28.70 -6.27
CA GLN A 540 -8.50 -29.76 -7.01
C GLN A 540 -7.63 -29.16 -8.12
N LEU A 541 -8.15 -28.17 -8.87
CA LEU A 541 -7.38 -27.46 -9.89
C LEU A 541 -6.14 -26.77 -9.30
N MET A 542 -6.31 -26.04 -8.20
CA MET A 542 -5.19 -25.36 -7.51
C MET A 542 -4.21 -26.33 -6.85
N LYS A 543 -4.68 -27.50 -6.41
CA LYS A 543 -3.81 -28.59 -5.95
C LYS A 543 -2.92 -29.10 -7.10
N GLN A 544 -3.52 -29.49 -8.23
CA GLN A 544 -2.79 -29.99 -9.40
C GLN A 544 -1.70 -29.01 -9.86
N VAL A 545 -2.05 -27.73 -10.04
CA VAL A 545 -1.09 -26.67 -10.42
C VAL A 545 0.12 -26.63 -9.49
N ARG A 546 -0.09 -26.80 -8.18
CA ARG A 546 0.97 -26.70 -7.15
C ARG A 546 1.80 -27.98 -7.00
N GLU A 547 1.26 -29.12 -7.41
CA GLU A 547 1.99 -30.38 -7.52
C GLU A 547 2.88 -30.38 -8.77
N GLU A 548 2.36 -29.90 -9.91
CA GLU A 548 3.11 -29.74 -11.17
C GLU A 548 4.19 -28.64 -11.08
N GLN A 549 3.85 -27.45 -10.58
CA GLN A 549 4.69 -26.25 -10.62
C GLN A 549 5.39 -25.99 -9.27
N HIS A 550 5.79 -27.05 -8.58
CA HIS A 550 6.38 -27.00 -7.24
C HIS A 550 7.56 -26.02 -7.13
N ARG A 551 8.42 -25.92 -8.16
CA ARG A 551 9.58 -25.01 -8.16
C ARG A 551 9.16 -23.55 -8.03
N THR A 552 8.21 -23.10 -8.87
CA THR A 552 7.65 -21.73 -8.83
C THR A 552 6.95 -21.47 -7.49
N ALA A 553 6.19 -22.46 -6.99
CA ALA A 553 5.52 -22.37 -5.70
C ALA A 553 6.49 -22.24 -4.50
N GLN A 554 7.76 -22.64 -4.63
CA GLN A 554 8.76 -22.50 -3.55
C GLN A 554 9.44 -21.12 -3.52
N LEU A 555 9.56 -20.43 -4.66
CA LEU A 555 10.26 -19.13 -4.78
C LEU A 555 9.77 -18.10 -3.74
N THR A 556 8.46 -18.06 -3.51
CA THR A 556 7.81 -17.11 -2.59
C THR A 556 7.41 -17.75 -1.25
N ARG A 557 7.87 -18.97 -0.94
CA ARG A 557 7.53 -19.69 0.30
C ARG A 557 8.56 -19.50 1.43
N GLY A 558 9.81 -19.20 1.08
CA GLY A 558 10.85 -18.81 2.05
C GLY A 558 11.59 -19.97 2.74
N GLU A 559 11.30 -21.21 2.36
CA GLU A 559 12.12 -22.38 2.70
C GLU A 559 13.35 -22.39 1.78
N ARG A 560 14.56 -22.48 2.34
CA ARG A 560 15.81 -22.44 1.55
C ARG A 560 15.95 -23.71 0.72
N CYS A 561 16.06 -23.57 -0.60
CA CYS A 561 16.46 -24.66 -1.49
C CYS A 561 17.97 -24.97 -1.37
N CYS A 562 18.40 -25.43 -0.19
CA CYS A 562 19.72 -26.02 -0.01
C CYS A 562 19.66 -27.51 -0.38
N SER A 563 19.61 -27.81 -1.68
CA SER A 563 19.63 -29.18 -2.19
C SER A 563 20.57 -29.35 -3.38
N THR A 564 21.88 -29.28 -3.11
CA THR A 564 22.91 -29.87 -3.98
C THR A 564 22.86 -31.40 -3.88
N HIS A 565 21.75 -31.99 -4.33
CA HIS A 565 21.60 -33.44 -4.52
C HIS A 565 20.90 -33.71 -5.85
N VAL A 566 21.69 -34.12 -6.84
CA VAL A 566 21.20 -34.71 -8.08
C VAL A 566 20.59 -36.09 -7.74
N PRO A 567 19.30 -36.35 -8.04
CA PRO A 567 18.68 -37.65 -7.79
C PRO A 567 19.12 -38.70 -8.82
N CYS A 568 20.34 -39.22 -8.69
CA CYS A 568 20.86 -40.27 -9.57
C CYS A 568 20.38 -41.67 -9.12
N ALA A 569 19.13 -42.02 -9.44
CA ALA A 569 18.58 -43.37 -9.20
C ALA A 569 17.34 -43.70 -10.06
N VAL A 570 17.45 -43.71 -11.40
CA VAL A 570 16.42 -44.35 -12.25
C VAL A 570 16.71 -45.85 -12.33
N ALA A 571 16.09 -46.62 -11.43
CA ALA A 571 16.26 -48.08 -11.34
C ALA A 571 15.46 -48.82 -12.44
N HIS A 572 15.93 -48.77 -13.69
CA HIS A 572 15.39 -49.60 -14.76
C HIS A 572 15.64 -51.09 -14.47
N ARG A 573 14.56 -51.87 -14.39
CA ARG A 573 14.64 -53.34 -14.46
C ARG A 573 14.84 -53.75 -15.93
N LEU A 574 16.00 -54.32 -16.25
CA LEU A 574 16.20 -55.16 -17.44
C LEU A 574 17.06 -56.39 -17.09
N SER A 575 16.82 -57.47 -17.82
CA SER A 575 17.41 -58.80 -17.59
C SER A 575 18.86 -58.90 -18.10
N PRO A 576 19.66 -59.87 -17.61
CA PRO A 576 21.09 -59.94 -17.92
C PRO A 576 21.38 -60.47 -19.33
N GLY A 577 22.39 -59.91 -20.00
CA GLY A 577 22.87 -60.37 -21.30
C GLY A 577 24.28 -59.87 -21.68
N THR A 578 25.20 -60.82 -21.86
CA THR A 578 26.40 -60.79 -22.73
C THR A 578 27.31 -59.55 -22.83
N GLN A 579 28.54 -59.71 -22.31
CA GLN A 579 29.85 -59.48 -22.95
C GLN A 579 30.03 -58.36 -24.01
N GLY A 580 31.04 -57.50 -23.84
CA GLY A 580 31.61 -56.69 -24.92
C GLY A 580 32.81 -55.81 -24.51
N SER A 581 33.91 -55.91 -25.26
CA SER A 581 35.02 -54.92 -25.33
C SER A 581 34.52 -53.56 -25.88
N GLY A 582 35.16 -52.41 -25.68
CA GLY A 582 36.52 -52.05 -25.21
C GLY A 582 37.07 -50.87 -26.06
N ALA A 583 38.25 -50.32 -25.73
CA ALA A 583 38.96 -49.21 -26.44
C ALA A 583 38.29 -47.80 -26.39
N TRP A 584 38.96 -46.64 -26.57
CA TRP A 584 40.36 -46.17 -26.33
C TRP A 584 40.37 -44.61 -26.45
N LEU A 585 41.56 -43.96 -26.34
CA LEU A 585 41.87 -42.50 -26.34
C LEU A 585 41.48 -41.76 -25.01
N TRP A 586 42.33 -40.96 -24.31
CA TRP A 586 43.39 -39.96 -24.63
C TRP A 586 42.82 -38.65 -25.22
N VAL A 587 43.20 -37.41 -24.87
CA VAL A 587 44.43 -36.75 -24.33
C VAL A 587 43.98 -35.61 -23.37
N LEU A 588 44.46 -35.40 -22.12
CA LEU A 588 45.65 -34.64 -21.62
C LEU A 588 45.76 -33.15 -22.11
N PHE A 589 46.35 -32.15 -21.42
CA PHE A 589 47.06 -32.07 -20.11
C PHE A 589 47.20 -30.60 -19.56
N GLN A 590 47.67 -30.46 -18.31
CA GLN A 590 48.44 -29.35 -17.65
C GLN A 590 47.71 -28.03 -17.31
N GLY A 591 47.99 -27.32 -16.19
CA GLY A 591 48.85 -27.53 -14.99
C GLY A 591 48.83 -26.25 -14.08
N ALA A 592 49.38 -26.13 -12.86
CA ALA A 592 49.99 -27.06 -11.89
C ALA A 592 50.09 -26.43 -10.45
N PHE A 593 50.08 -27.28 -9.40
CA PHE A 593 50.70 -27.26 -8.03
C PHE A 593 51.42 -25.99 -7.43
N PRO A 594 51.70 -25.91 -6.09
CA PRO A 594 50.90 -26.27 -4.87
C PRO A 594 51.19 -25.39 -3.60
N LEU A 595 50.63 -25.75 -2.42
CA LEU A 595 51.34 -25.75 -1.11
C LEU A 595 50.68 -26.72 -0.07
N TRP A 596 51.25 -26.86 1.15
CA TRP A 596 50.97 -27.94 2.16
C TRP A 596 50.64 -27.38 3.57
N ILE A 597 49.72 -27.97 4.39
CA ILE A 597 49.91 -28.97 5.51
C ILE A 597 50.76 -28.43 6.70
N PRO A 598 50.45 -28.62 8.03
CA PRO A 598 49.76 -29.74 8.75
C PRO A 598 48.49 -29.35 9.58
N THR A 599 47.57 -30.17 10.12
CA THR A 599 47.37 -31.58 10.61
C THR A 599 47.58 -31.89 12.11
N SER A 600 46.50 -32.24 12.84
CA SER A 600 46.40 -33.16 14.02
C SER A 600 45.01 -33.00 14.72
N CYS A 601 44.40 -33.95 15.45
CA CYS A 601 44.56 -35.41 15.58
C CYS A 601 43.28 -36.08 16.15
N THR A 602 43.17 -37.42 16.02
CA THR A 602 42.35 -38.43 16.79
C THR A 602 41.04 -37.99 17.49
N ALA A 603 39.84 -38.51 17.17
CA ALA A 603 39.33 -39.90 17.05
C ALA A 603 38.96 -40.62 18.37
N LEU A 604 37.71 -41.12 18.46
CA LEU A 604 37.32 -42.27 19.29
C LEU A 604 36.09 -42.96 18.66
N VAL A 605 35.94 -44.28 18.88
CA VAL A 605 34.86 -45.13 18.36
C VAL A 605 34.27 -45.97 19.50
N VAL A 606 32.94 -46.03 19.60
CA VAL A 606 32.21 -47.11 20.29
C VAL A 606 30.99 -47.50 19.45
N THR A 607 30.70 -48.80 19.34
CA THR A 607 29.55 -49.34 18.59
C THR A 607 28.95 -50.51 19.38
N VAL A 608 27.65 -50.49 19.68
CA VAL A 608 26.96 -51.58 20.42
C VAL A 608 25.58 -51.88 19.80
N LYS A 609 25.10 -53.11 20.02
CA LYS A 609 23.93 -53.80 19.43
C LYS A 609 23.05 -54.36 20.58
N THR A 610 21.74 -54.66 20.46
CA THR A 610 20.83 -54.72 19.30
C THR A 610 19.34 -54.71 19.74
N LEU A 611 18.41 -54.62 18.77
CA LEU A 611 17.11 -55.30 18.73
C LEU A 611 15.95 -54.90 19.70
N SER A 612 14.96 -54.24 19.10
CA SER A 612 13.60 -54.80 18.84
C SER A 612 12.40 -54.58 19.78
N GLN A 613 11.24 -54.53 19.10
CA GLN A 613 9.84 -54.78 19.53
C GLN A 613 9.02 -53.71 20.27
N VAL A 614 7.94 -53.31 19.55
CA VAL A 614 6.52 -53.15 19.98
C VAL A 614 6.18 -52.17 21.12
N GLY A 615 5.31 -51.21 20.80
CA GLY A 615 4.58 -50.40 21.78
C GLY A 615 3.80 -49.27 21.10
N GLU A 616 2.49 -49.43 20.95
CA GLU A 616 1.58 -48.32 20.63
C GLU A 616 1.26 -47.55 21.92
N GLN A 617 1.42 -46.22 21.94
CA GLN A 617 0.67 -45.36 22.86
C GLN A 617 0.66 -43.89 22.42
N GLU A 618 -0.43 -43.21 22.77
CA GLU A 618 -0.70 -41.80 22.46
C GLU A 618 0.07 -40.86 23.41
N PHE A 619 0.38 -39.64 22.96
CA PHE A 619 0.93 -38.58 23.83
C PHE A 619 0.42 -37.21 23.42
N GLU A 620 -0.24 -36.51 24.36
CA GLU A 620 -0.49 -35.07 24.26
C GLU A 620 0.78 -34.25 24.61
N PRO A 621 0.94 -33.03 24.05
CA PRO A 621 2.13 -32.21 24.27
C PRO A 621 2.08 -31.43 25.60
N PHE A 622 3.12 -31.61 26.43
CA PHE A 622 3.36 -30.80 27.63
C PHE A 622 3.72 -29.34 27.30
N LEU A 623 3.25 -28.40 28.14
CA LEU A 623 3.78 -27.03 28.24
C LEU A 623 4.76 -26.93 29.43
N PRO A 624 5.92 -26.27 29.27
CA PRO A 624 6.83 -26.00 30.39
C PRO A 624 6.39 -24.76 31.19
N SER A 625 6.53 -24.86 32.52
CA SER A 625 6.19 -23.80 33.49
C SER A 625 7.40 -22.98 33.91
N LEU A 626 7.16 -21.73 34.36
CA LEU A 626 8.04 -21.03 35.31
C LEU A 626 7.22 -20.24 36.33
N SER A 627 7.69 -20.26 37.58
CA SER A 627 7.24 -19.54 38.78
C SER A 627 8.52 -19.19 39.60
N PRO A 628 8.53 -18.66 40.85
CA PRO A 628 7.46 -18.41 41.83
C PRO A 628 7.23 -16.89 42.07
N TRP A 629 6.54 -16.38 43.10
CA TRP A 629 6.82 -16.43 44.56
C TRP A 629 5.52 -16.54 45.41
N SER A 630 5.68 -16.88 46.70
CA SER A 630 4.60 -17.38 47.59
C SER A 630 4.26 -16.47 48.77
N ILE A 631 3.09 -16.66 49.40
CA ILE A 631 2.80 -16.53 50.85
C ILE A 631 1.44 -17.21 51.17
N LEU A 632 1.05 -17.38 52.44
CA LEU A 632 0.36 -18.58 52.97
C LEU A 632 -0.96 -18.37 53.74
N LEU A 633 -1.83 -19.41 53.67
CA LEU A 633 -2.79 -19.91 54.69
C LEU A 633 -4.01 -19.04 55.12
N PRO A 634 -5.05 -19.62 55.80
CA PRO A 634 -5.40 -21.04 56.03
C PRO A 634 -6.83 -21.44 55.55
N VAL A 635 -7.25 -22.69 55.82
CA VAL A 635 -8.55 -23.31 55.48
C VAL A 635 -9.38 -23.59 56.74
N ALA A 636 -10.71 -23.66 56.61
CA ALA A 636 -11.63 -24.31 57.56
C ALA A 636 -12.73 -25.11 56.82
N GLU A 637 -13.35 -26.07 57.50
CA GLU A 637 -14.27 -27.10 56.96
C GLU A 637 -15.74 -26.59 56.80
N ILE A 638 -16.71 -27.27 56.19
CA ILE A 638 -17.41 -28.50 56.65
C ILE A 638 -18.23 -29.16 55.50
N LEU A 639 -18.41 -30.48 55.54
CA LEU A 639 -19.22 -31.37 54.65
C LEU A 639 -20.57 -31.75 55.34
N PRO A 640 -21.50 -32.64 54.84
CA PRO A 640 -21.48 -33.53 53.66
C PRO A 640 -22.81 -33.73 52.85
N LYS A 641 -22.71 -34.34 51.65
CA LYS A 641 -23.66 -35.32 50.99
C LYS A 641 -25.14 -34.90 50.73
N ALA A 642 -25.88 -35.44 49.75
CA ALA A 642 -25.83 -36.77 49.10
C ALA A 642 -26.18 -36.78 47.58
N ARG A 643 -26.30 -37.99 47.00
CA ARG A 643 -26.61 -38.31 45.58
C ARG A 643 -28.16 -38.52 45.41
N SER A 644 -28.81 -38.82 44.26
CA SER A 644 -28.43 -39.46 42.98
C SER A 644 -29.57 -39.30 41.92
N SER A 645 -29.30 -38.94 40.65
CA SER A 645 -29.36 -39.83 39.44
C SER A 645 -30.72 -39.91 38.66
N PRO A 646 -30.75 -40.35 37.36
CA PRO A 646 -31.73 -39.92 36.31
C PRO A 646 -32.75 -41.06 35.89
N PRO A 647 -33.48 -41.09 34.73
CA PRO A 647 -33.54 -40.22 33.52
C PRO A 647 -34.96 -39.90 32.94
N ALA A 648 -35.05 -39.48 31.66
CA ALA A 648 -36.25 -39.04 30.91
C ALA A 648 -37.07 -40.18 30.23
N PRO A 649 -38.27 -39.88 29.66
CA PRO A 649 -38.39 -39.79 28.18
C PRO A 649 -39.47 -38.82 27.62
N THR A 650 -39.60 -38.76 26.28
CA THR A 650 -40.61 -38.03 25.46
C THR A 650 -41.99 -38.73 25.37
N PRO A 651 -43.08 -38.03 24.98
CA PRO A 651 -43.62 -38.23 23.61
C PRO A 651 -44.33 -37.02 22.94
N GLN A 652 -44.74 -37.22 21.68
CA GLN A 652 -45.67 -36.44 20.82
C GLN A 652 -46.85 -37.38 20.43
N PRO A 653 -47.86 -36.98 19.60
CA PRO A 653 -48.50 -35.67 19.38
C PRO A 653 -50.05 -35.76 19.49
N GLN A 654 -50.80 -34.65 19.28
CA GLN A 654 -52.17 -34.72 18.73
C GLN A 654 -52.64 -33.37 18.15
N ALA A 655 -53.76 -33.36 17.41
CA ALA A 655 -54.25 -32.24 16.61
C ALA A 655 -55.64 -31.76 17.07
N GLY A 656 -56.00 -30.52 16.72
CA GLY A 656 -57.34 -29.96 16.93
C GLY A 656 -57.58 -28.69 16.12
N TRP A 657 -58.58 -28.71 15.25
CA TRP A 657 -59.16 -27.52 14.59
C TRP A 657 -60.38 -27.04 15.38
N VAL A 658 -60.72 -25.74 15.27
CA VAL A 658 -62.09 -25.23 15.02
C VAL A 658 -62.05 -23.70 14.87
N CYS A 659 -62.93 -23.15 14.02
CA CYS A 659 -63.07 -21.71 13.76
C CYS A 659 -64.25 -21.11 14.56
N LEU A 660 -64.29 -19.77 14.66
CA LEU A 660 -65.47 -18.87 14.62
C LEU A 660 -64.90 -17.43 14.64
N GLN A 661 -64.91 -16.68 13.53
CA GLN A 661 -65.97 -15.80 13.05
C GLN A 661 -66.31 -14.60 13.97
N GLY A 662 -66.20 -13.39 13.40
CA GLY A 662 -66.66 -12.11 13.95
C GLY A 662 -66.24 -10.94 13.04
N ALA A 663 -67.21 -10.22 12.48
CA ALA A 663 -67.02 -8.91 11.84
C ALA A 663 -67.10 -7.80 12.94
N GLU A 664 -66.98 -6.48 12.73
CA GLU A 664 -67.30 -5.55 11.62
C GLU A 664 -66.24 -4.42 11.57
N ILE A 665 -65.78 -3.89 10.42
CA ILE A 665 -66.40 -2.89 9.52
C ILE A 665 -66.81 -1.56 10.20
N CYS A 666 -65.91 -0.57 10.16
CA CYS A 666 -66.11 0.88 9.85
C CYS A 666 -64.85 1.67 10.31
N ALA A 667 -64.02 2.30 9.48
CA ALA A 667 -64.24 3.32 8.42
C ALA A 667 -64.34 4.78 8.94
N ALA A 668 -63.20 5.48 9.00
CA ALA A 668 -63.10 6.95 8.91
C ALA A 668 -61.68 7.40 8.48
N LEU A 669 -61.61 8.54 7.81
CA LEU A 669 -60.42 9.24 7.25
C LEU A 669 -60.42 10.70 7.81
N PRO A 670 -59.47 11.59 7.48
CA PRO A 670 -57.99 11.49 7.44
C PRO A 670 -57.25 12.75 7.98
N MET A 671 -55.92 12.83 7.79
CA MET A 671 -55.11 14.07 7.60
C MET A 671 -54.90 15.02 8.83
N PRO A 672 -54.04 16.07 8.77
CA PRO A 672 -52.62 16.09 8.30
C PRO A 672 -51.68 17.00 9.19
N LEU A 673 -50.45 17.31 8.70
CA LEU A 673 -49.56 18.43 9.12
C LEU A 673 -48.85 18.29 10.50
N VAL A 674 -47.69 18.91 10.81
CA VAL A 674 -46.56 19.44 10.00
C VAL A 674 -45.23 19.37 10.79
N SER A 675 -44.09 19.62 10.14
CA SER A 675 -42.74 19.70 10.73
C SER A 675 -42.54 20.79 11.79
N GLN A 676 -41.61 20.57 12.74
CA GLN A 676 -40.42 21.43 12.88
C GLN A 676 -39.29 20.81 13.75
N ASN A 677 -38.10 21.42 13.67
CA ASN A 677 -36.87 20.99 14.34
C ASN A 677 -36.81 21.43 15.81
N ILE A 678 -35.96 20.77 16.62
CA ILE A 678 -34.87 21.40 17.39
C ILE A 678 -33.95 20.34 18.02
N LEU A 679 -32.69 20.71 18.30
CA LEU A 679 -31.62 19.84 18.80
C LEU A 679 -31.73 19.58 20.32
N VAL A 680 -31.41 18.35 20.76
CA VAL A 680 -30.78 18.08 22.07
C VAL A 680 -29.81 16.90 21.94
N CYS A 681 -28.58 17.05 22.44
CA CYS A 681 -27.66 15.93 22.71
C CYS A 681 -27.65 15.62 24.21
N PRO A 682 -27.59 14.34 24.60
CA PRO A 682 -26.35 13.80 25.20
C PRO A 682 -25.99 12.41 24.62
N TRP A 683 -24.72 12.05 24.40
CA TRP A 683 -23.63 11.81 25.38
C TRP A 683 -23.86 10.63 26.35
N TYR A 684 -23.08 9.56 26.12
CA TYR A 684 -22.59 8.53 27.06
C TYR A 684 -23.53 7.93 28.13
N HIS A 685 -23.75 6.61 28.04
CA HIS A 685 -22.97 5.64 28.83
C HIS A 685 -23.00 4.24 28.18
N ALA A 686 -22.29 3.25 28.74
CA ALA A 686 -21.92 2.00 28.06
C ALA A 686 -22.01 0.74 28.95
N LEU A 687 -21.83 -0.44 28.33
CA LEU A 687 -21.66 -1.78 28.90
C LEU A 687 -22.94 -2.43 29.49
N PRO A 688 -23.01 -3.77 29.64
CA PRO A 688 -21.98 -4.81 29.42
C PRO A 688 -21.67 -5.13 27.94
#